data_AF-A0A0M0JXD0-F1
#
_entry.id   AF-A0A0M0JXD0-F1
#
_cell.length_a   1.000
_cell.length_b   1.000
_cell.length_c   1.000
_cell.angle_alpha   90.00
_cell.angle_beta   90.00
_cell.angle_gamma   90.00
#
_symmetry.space_group_name_H-M   'P 1'
#
loop_
_entity.id
_entity.type
_entity.pdbx_description
1 polymer ?
#
loop_
_entity_poly.entity_id
_entity_poly.type
_entity_poly.pdbx_seq_one_letter_code
_entity_poly.pdbx_strand_id
1 'polypeptide(L)'
;MPQPTILPLSPMATLLSAHMAQRSEKVLGNGHGRGRPQELLSPFGAAAPAPASGMMVAGTMSGIFMSGKTIPNVPGLLHPREPETYVFAVHEDGHTKMAAFKIPGPTATPVFIEGRAHVGKLLPVDAGAIGDTWDSAQNRNVRHEEYKVTGIVCRPSPQGAAGRPASASLAEVTVATSTIAVVPSQASPILKEIARLDALAAQGCTIDDRVYATKSICIARAFYAYTSLGRHTERIRRLLAQDAALARKAGDASEFENTLVSIVQMAYKLITARAARSQTDIMGGQMIVSTVQALWRALGTQQQLMLSHALREILELEQPDGLVAKLSEVCDRAPRCSSAQKQAFNLVIQHAGKLTDAASRKRGTADDAIHRDPIKGYVALLHEGLRYIFGHKPAGEPVFRTPVGRSPVGTMEVSELDCREGALERLYAVFGDYLDEHKERAFKSAFEEPARFYFDCVGDAVGRDHVNVHGLNWYLALVQTGLGFAMPIVADEADWCEFGLVDFWAGLTEEAWAHFASDENFGKEYGGIRALHGRTQSQWVAKHVHSAGGGQFPYGITGMSPPSRLAERIVDAGSSASQRLRRYAERFAHFFTQGFFVRRCFEALHSELKPEHAGFRRAADTLFSEYRAVHGIEALTLVEYVYDEMCLELDVEAVACFFGWCGLLQLTPTQRAKLSQLKAAVDASSKKAGGEEKHAKL
;
A
#
# COMPACT_ATOMS: atom_id res chain seq x y z
N MET A 1 -59.13 -31.86 -8.75
CA MET A 1 -59.90 -31.81 -7.49
C MET A 1 -59.02 -32.35 -6.37
N PRO A 2 -59.02 -31.80 -5.14
CA PRO A 2 -59.74 -30.63 -4.63
C PRO A 2 -58.86 -29.38 -4.45
N GLN A 3 -59.55 -28.27 -4.15
CA GLN A 3 -59.12 -26.88 -4.04
C GLN A 3 -59.02 -26.44 -2.54
N PRO A 4 -58.61 -25.18 -2.23
CA PRO A 4 -57.72 -24.81 -1.13
C PRO A 4 -58.43 -24.23 0.11
N THR A 5 -57.65 -23.94 1.16
CA THR A 5 -58.08 -23.17 2.32
C THR A 5 -57.37 -21.80 2.35
N ILE A 6 -58.16 -20.75 2.52
CA ILE A 6 -57.82 -19.32 2.48
C ILE A 6 -57.79 -18.74 3.91
N LEU A 7 -56.67 -18.06 4.24
CA LEU A 7 -56.42 -16.79 4.99
C LEU A 7 -57.23 -16.40 6.26
N PRO A 8 -56.68 -15.51 7.12
CA PRO A 8 -56.70 -14.05 6.85
C PRO A 8 -55.36 -13.31 7.04
N LEU A 9 -55.30 -12.12 6.42
CA LEU A 9 -54.22 -11.12 6.35
C LEU A 9 -54.38 -9.99 7.41
N SER A 10 -53.25 -9.53 7.96
CA SER A 10 -52.83 -8.13 8.31
C SER A 10 -53.64 -7.30 9.35
N PRO A 11 -53.09 -6.23 10.01
CA PRO A 11 -52.29 -5.15 9.39
C PRO A 11 -51.10 -4.51 10.18
N MET A 12 -50.16 -3.96 9.38
CA MET A 12 -49.41 -2.69 9.47
C MET A 12 -48.79 -2.13 10.78
N ALA A 13 -47.47 -1.89 10.69
CA ALA A 13 -46.75 -0.60 10.78
C ALA A 13 -46.83 0.30 12.04
N THR A 14 -45.66 0.89 12.32
CA THR A 14 -45.37 2.15 13.07
C THR A 14 -44.86 1.98 14.51
N LEU A 15 -43.55 2.20 14.74
CA LEU A 15 -43.03 3.23 15.68
C LEU A 15 -41.48 3.16 15.77
N LEU A 16 -40.85 4.02 14.97
CA LEU A 16 -39.56 4.64 15.25
C LEU A 16 -39.79 5.80 16.23
N SER A 17 -38.78 6.07 17.09
CA SER A 17 -38.64 7.23 18.00
C SER A 17 -39.15 7.03 19.44
N ALA A 18 -38.23 6.68 20.35
CA ALA A 18 -38.13 7.26 21.70
C ALA A 18 -37.02 6.55 22.49
N HIS A 19 -35.82 7.12 22.57
CA HIS A 19 -34.98 7.10 23.79
C HIS A 19 -33.73 7.99 23.60
N MET A 20 -33.98 9.30 23.55
CA MET A 20 -33.06 10.33 24.01
C MET A 20 -33.85 11.27 24.90
N ALA A 21 -33.18 11.76 25.96
CA ALA A 21 -33.66 12.65 27.01
C ALA A 21 -34.43 12.01 28.18
N GLN A 22 -33.69 11.71 29.26
CA GLN A 22 -33.98 12.26 30.60
C GLN A 22 -32.92 11.79 31.60
N ARG A 23 -32.04 12.71 32.02
CA ARG A 23 -31.75 13.02 33.44
C ARG A 23 -30.65 14.07 33.52
N SER A 24 -31.08 15.31 33.72
CA SER A 24 -30.29 16.40 34.28
C SER A 24 -30.91 16.80 35.63
N GLU A 25 -30.01 17.10 36.58
CA GLU A 25 -30.16 17.95 37.77
C GLU A 25 -30.85 17.44 39.05
N LYS A 26 -30.02 17.32 40.11
CA LYS A 26 -30.05 18.06 41.40
C LYS A 26 -29.14 17.34 42.42
N VAL A 27 -28.40 17.93 43.38
CA VAL A 27 -27.98 19.29 43.75
C VAL A 27 -27.06 19.18 45.00
N LEU A 28 -26.04 20.05 45.10
CA LEU A 28 -25.30 20.63 46.27
C LEU A 28 -24.53 19.79 47.32
N GLY A 29 -23.28 20.24 47.61
CA GLY A 29 -22.54 19.93 48.85
C GLY A 29 -21.08 20.43 48.92
N ASN A 30 -20.90 21.69 49.34
CA ASN A 30 -19.71 22.49 49.74
C ASN A 30 -18.37 21.84 50.20
N GLY A 31 -17.27 22.60 50.00
CA GLY A 31 -16.08 22.58 50.89
C GLY A 31 -14.86 23.41 50.41
N HIS A 32 -14.60 24.57 51.05
CA HIS A 32 -13.47 25.50 50.84
C HIS A 32 -12.10 24.98 51.33
N GLY A 33 -10.99 25.52 50.79
CA GLY A 33 -9.69 25.49 51.46
C GLY A 33 -8.53 26.12 50.68
N ARG A 34 -8.19 27.38 50.99
CA ARG A 34 -6.98 28.09 50.55
C ARG A 34 -5.73 27.52 51.23
N GLY A 35 -4.59 27.52 50.53
CA GLY A 35 -3.26 27.37 51.14
C GLY A 35 -2.10 27.42 50.12
N ARG A 36 -1.50 28.61 49.93
CA ARG A 36 -0.06 28.76 49.63
C ARG A 36 0.70 28.62 50.97
N PRO A 37 1.95 28.12 51.04
CA PRO A 37 3.10 28.91 50.58
C PRO A 37 4.38 28.12 50.17
N GLN A 38 5.40 28.92 49.83
CA GLN A 38 6.85 28.68 49.90
C GLN A 38 7.62 28.30 48.62
N GLU A 39 8.12 29.37 48.00
CA GLU A 39 9.43 29.46 47.38
C GLU A 39 10.54 28.92 48.31
N LEU A 40 11.44 28.13 47.73
CA LEU A 40 12.78 27.88 48.24
C LEU A 40 13.76 28.23 47.11
N LEU A 41 14.42 29.38 47.31
CA LEU A 41 15.57 29.90 46.56
C LEU A 41 16.77 28.95 46.74
N SER A 42 17.45 28.51 45.66
CA SER A 42 18.72 29.08 45.13
C SER A 42 19.59 27.88 44.63
N PRO A 43 20.79 28.07 44.08
CA PRO A 43 21.24 29.00 43.02
C PRO A 43 22.06 28.24 41.97
N PHE A 44 22.08 28.66 40.70
CA PHE A 44 23.28 28.65 39.85
C PHE A 44 22.90 29.32 38.54
N GLY A 45 23.39 30.55 38.37
CA GLY A 45 23.30 31.25 37.12
C GLY A 45 24.14 30.54 36.08
N ALA A 46 23.46 29.95 35.09
CA ALA A 46 23.94 29.94 33.73
C ALA A 46 22.80 30.56 32.91
N ALA A 47 23.09 31.70 32.27
CA ALA A 47 22.18 32.27 31.29
C ALA A 47 21.82 31.18 30.28
N ALA A 48 20.53 30.91 30.11
CA ALA A 48 20.06 29.98 29.09
C ALA A 48 20.63 30.43 27.73
N PRO A 49 21.22 29.52 26.94
CA PRO A 49 21.77 29.88 25.65
C PRO A 49 20.65 30.41 24.74
N ALA A 50 20.93 31.51 24.04
CA ALA A 50 20.07 32.05 23.01
C ALA A 50 19.64 30.95 22.02
N PRO A 51 18.41 30.99 21.47
CA PRO A 51 17.87 29.90 20.67
C PRO A 51 18.72 29.69 19.42
N ALA A 52 19.46 28.57 19.42
CA ALA A 52 20.25 28.10 18.30
C ALA A 52 19.34 27.40 17.28
N SER A 53 18.54 28.19 16.57
CA SER A 53 18.18 27.85 15.20
C SER A 53 18.17 29.16 14.44
N GLY A 54 19.27 29.44 13.75
CA GLY A 54 19.39 30.60 12.86
C GLY A 54 18.50 30.45 11.63
N MET A 55 17.20 30.26 11.81
CA MET A 55 16.22 30.03 10.76
C MET A 55 14.97 30.88 11.05
N MET A 56 14.68 31.83 10.15
CA MET A 56 13.42 32.57 10.16
C MET A 56 12.36 31.76 9.40
N VAL A 57 11.24 31.49 10.05
CA VAL A 57 10.10 30.77 9.46
C VAL A 57 8.90 31.71 9.42
N ALA A 58 8.23 31.81 8.28
CA ALA A 58 6.98 32.57 8.15
C ALA A 58 6.02 31.86 7.19
N GLY A 59 4.71 32.02 7.39
CA GLY A 59 3.68 31.38 6.59
C GLY A 59 2.39 32.20 6.50
N THR A 60 1.44 31.75 5.70
CA THR A 60 0.12 32.39 5.55
C THR A 60 -0.93 31.54 6.26
N MET A 61 -1.60 32.09 7.27
CA MET A 61 -2.68 31.41 8.00
C MET A 61 -4.05 31.74 7.39
N SER A 62 -4.88 30.72 7.18
CA SER A 62 -6.24 30.81 6.62
C SER A 62 -7.11 29.66 7.15
N GLY A 63 -8.43 29.71 6.97
CA GLY A 63 -9.33 28.60 7.32
C GLY A 63 -10.68 29.02 7.89
N ILE A 64 -11.59 28.06 8.07
CA ILE A 64 -12.96 28.28 8.56
C ILE A 64 -12.94 28.92 9.96
N PHE A 65 -11.97 28.54 10.80
CA PHE A 65 -11.80 29.10 12.14
C PHE A 65 -10.97 30.39 12.19
N MET A 66 -10.43 30.88 11.07
CA MET A 66 -9.87 32.24 10.95
C MET A 66 -10.98 33.26 10.60
N SER A 67 -12.24 32.95 10.92
CA SER A 67 -13.40 33.79 10.56
C SER A 67 -13.47 34.12 9.06
N GLY A 68 -12.95 33.22 8.21
CA GLY A 68 -12.82 33.40 6.76
C GLY A 68 -11.68 34.31 6.31
N LYS A 69 -10.86 34.85 7.22
CA LYS A 69 -9.72 35.73 6.90
C LYS A 69 -8.48 34.94 6.52
N THR A 70 -7.66 35.56 5.67
CA THR A 70 -6.33 35.06 5.28
C THR A 70 -5.29 36.07 5.73
N ILE A 71 -4.33 35.64 6.54
CA ILE A 71 -3.31 36.49 7.17
C ILE A 71 -1.94 36.04 6.69
N PRO A 72 -1.27 36.82 5.82
CA PRO A 72 0.06 36.48 5.31
C PRO A 72 1.16 36.85 6.30
N ASN A 73 2.35 36.28 6.08
CA ASN A 73 3.59 36.60 6.80
C ASN A 73 3.53 36.42 8.33
N VAL A 74 2.75 35.45 8.81
CA VAL A 74 2.72 35.10 10.23
C VAL A 74 4.04 34.42 10.59
N PRO A 75 4.79 34.93 11.59
CA PRO A 75 6.04 34.31 12.02
C PRO A 75 5.76 32.96 12.69
N GLY A 76 6.54 31.95 12.33
CA GLY A 76 6.63 30.69 13.06
C GLY A 76 7.62 30.86 14.20
N LEU A 77 7.14 30.79 15.44
CA LEU A 77 7.96 30.95 16.64
C LEU A 77 8.41 29.58 17.14
N LEU A 78 9.71 29.41 17.36
CA LEU A 78 10.25 28.13 17.84
C LEU A 78 9.78 27.84 19.27
N HIS A 79 9.33 26.62 19.50
CA HIS A 79 8.94 26.15 20.83
C HIS A 79 10.19 25.97 21.71
N PRO A 80 10.22 26.54 22.93
CA PRO A 80 11.43 26.55 23.76
C PRO A 80 11.81 25.16 24.32
N ARG A 81 10.86 24.24 24.40
CA ARG A 81 11.05 22.88 24.98
C ARG A 81 11.00 21.75 23.97
N GLU A 82 10.56 22.04 22.74
CA GLU A 82 10.44 21.03 21.69
C GLU A 82 11.34 21.43 20.51
N PRO A 83 12.46 20.72 20.29
CA PRO A 83 13.36 21.03 19.19
C PRO A 83 12.60 20.90 17.86
N GLU A 84 12.84 21.86 16.97
CA GLU A 84 12.28 21.90 15.60
C GLU A 84 10.76 22.15 15.51
N THR A 85 10.04 22.35 16.62
CA THR A 85 8.62 22.70 16.61
C THR A 85 8.44 24.20 16.47
N TYR A 86 7.80 24.67 15.39
CA TYR A 86 7.46 26.07 15.15
C TYR A 86 5.96 26.28 15.25
N VAL A 87 5.54 27.29 16.03
CA VAL A 87 4.14 27.64 16.27
C VAL A 87 3.80 28.95 15.56
N PHE A 88 2.82 28.90 14.67
CA PHE A 88 2.23 30.07 14.02
C PHE A 88 0.99 30.48 14.81
N ALA A 89 0.92 31.74 15.21
CA ALA A 89 -0.12 32.19 16.12
C ALA A 89 -0.68 33.56 15.71
N VAL A 90 -1.99 33.70 15.78
CA VAL A 90 -2.72 34.95 15.52
C VAL A 90 -3.74 35.17 16.61
N HIS A 91 -3.82 36.40 17.12
CA HIS A 91 -4.93 36.81 17.99
C HIS A 91 -6.05 37.42 17.16
N GLU A 92 -7.24 36.83 17.20
CA GLU A 92 -8.41 37.25 16.42
C GLU A 92 -9.71 36.93 17.18
N ASP A 93 -10.66 37.87 17.18
CA ASP A 93 -12.00 37.73 17.77
C ASP A 93 -11.99 37.30 19.26
N GLY A 94 -10.99 37.76 20.02
CA GLY A 94 -10.84 37.43 21.45
C GLY A 94 -10.20 36.06 21.71
N HIS A 95 -9.69 35.40 20.68
CA HIS A 95 -9.02 34.10 20.76
C HIS A 95 -7.60 34.17 20.18
N THR A 96 -6.66 33.49 20.83
CA THR A 96 -5.35 33.21 20.21
C THR A 96 -5.42 31.86 19.52
N LYS A 97 -5.36 31.87 18.19
CA LYS A 97 -5.47 30.71 17.30
C LYS A 97 -4.05 30.31 16.87
N MET A 98 -3.68 29.05 17.06
CA MET A 98 -2.30 28.57 16.89
C MET A 98 -2.24 27.28 16.09
N ALA A 99 -1.18 27.12 15.29
CA ALA A 99 -0.89 25.90 14.53
C ALA A 99 0.61 25.58 14.63
N ALA A 100 0.96 24.34 14.99
CA ALA A 100 2.33 23.90 15.15
C ALA A 100 2.79 23.01 13.99
N PHE A 101 4.05 23.19 13.58
CA PHE A 101 4.72 22.40 12.55
C PHE A 101 6.10 21.98 13.02
N LYS A 102 6.50 20.74 12.71
CA LYS A 102 7.88 20.31 12.85
C LYS A 102 8.67 20.66 11.59
N ILE A 103 9.75 21.42 11.75
CA ILE A 103 10.60 21.91 10.66
C ILE A 103 12.08 21.70 11.04
N PRO A 104 12.66 20.55 10.70
CA PRO A 104 14.05 20.20 11.04
C PRO A 104 15.12 21.05 10.35
N GLY A 105 14.77 21.73 9.27
CA GLY A 105 15.72 22.56 8.51
C GLY A 105 15.09 23.28 7.32
N PRO A 106 15.85 24.14 6.64
CA PRO A 106 15.31 25.08 5.65
C PRO A 106 14.80 24.42 4.35
N THR A 107 15.25 23.20 4.04
CA THR A 107 14.81 22.41 2.89
C THR A 107 13.84 21.28 3.27
N ALA A 108 13.57 21.09 4.56
CA ALA A 108 12.67 20.05 5.04
C ALA A 108 11.21 20.43 4.73
N THR A 109 10.41 19.45 4.34
CA THR A 109 8.96 19.66 4.19
C THR A 109 8.33 19.84 5.58
N PRO A 110 7.67 20.97 5.88
CA PRO A 110 7.03 21.19 7.18
C PRO A 110 5.96 20.13 7.45
N VAL A 111 6.02 19.48 8.61
CA VAL A 111 5.04 18.48 9.03
C VAL A 111 4.10 19.12 10.05
N PHE A 112 2.81 19.22 9.73
CA PHE A 112 1.83 19.72 10.68
C PHE A 112 1.69 18.78 11.87
N ILE A 113 1.67 19.35 13.08
CA ILE A 113 1.49 18.60 14.32
C ILE A 113 0.02 18.67 14.72
N GLU A 114 -0.42 19.84 15.15
CA GLU A 114 -1.79 20.08 15.60
C GLU A 114 -2.12 21.58 15.62
N GLY A 115 -3.38 21.90 15.86
CA GLY A 115 -3.86 23.27 16.09
C GLY A 115 -4.44 23.41 17.49
N ARG A 116 -4.19 24.54 18.15
CA ARG A 116 -4.70 24.86 19.49
C ARG A 116 -5.32 26.26 19.51
N ALA A 117 -6.26 26.50 20.41
CA ALA A 117 -6.85 27.82 20.60
C ALA A 117 -7.00 28.17 22.09
N HIS A 118 -6.71 29.42 22.44
CA HIS A 118 -6.85 29.95 23.80
C HIS A 118 -7.92 31.05 23.83
N VAL A 119 -8.82 31.01 24.82
CA VAL A 119 -9.87 32.04 25.03
C VAL A 119 -9.35 33.12 25.97
N GLY A 120 -9.48 34.41 25.62
CA GLY A 120 -9.22 35.53 26.53
C GLY A 120 -8.07 36.47 26.13
N LYS A 121 -7.95 37.60 26.84
CA LYS A 121 -6.98 38.70 26.64
C LYS A 121 -5.52 38.27 26.93
N LEU A 122 -4.95 37.38 26.14
CA LEU A 122 -3.51 37.16 26.12
C LEU A 122 -2.90 37.92 24.93
N LEU A 123 -2.10 38.94 25.25
CA LEU A 123 -1.15 39.62 24.38
C LEU A 123 0.17 39.74 25.15
N PRO A 124 1.35 39.69 24.50
CA PRO A 124 1.64 39.44 23.09
C PRO A 124 2.05 37.97 22.82
N VAL A 125 1.86 37.52 21.57
CA VAL A 125 2.45 36.26 21.10
C VAL A 125 3.83 36.56 20.51
N ASP A 126 4.86 36.32 21.31
CA ASP A 126 6.25 36.46 20.91
C ASP A 126 7.05 35.19 21.28
N ALA A 127 8.32 35.16 20.87
CA ALA A 127 9.18 34.00 21.11
C ALA A 127 9.37 33.66 22.60
N GLY A 128 9.17 34.63 23.51
CA GLY A 128 9.29 34.42 24.95
C GLY A 128 8.05 33.81 25.58
N ALA A 129 6.85 34.12 25.06
CA ALA A 129 5.59 33.67 25.63
C ALA A 129 4.91 32.51 24.87
N ILE A 130 5.40 32.14 23.67
CA ILE A 130 4.71 31.17 22.81
C ILE A 130 4.68 29.75 23.38
N GLY A 131 5.73 29.30 24.07
CA GLY A 131 5.76 27.96 24.67
C GLY A 131 4.68 27.79 25.73
N ASP A 132 4.66 28.69 26.71
CA ASP A 132 3.66 28.66 27.79
C ASP A 132 2.23 28.84 27.25
N THR A 133 2.04 29.69 26.25
CA THR A 133 0.73 29.90 25.61
C THR A 133 0.27 28.66 24.85
N TRP A 134 1.19 27.98 24.15
CA TRP A 134 0.93 26.73 23.44
C TRP A 134 0.59 25.60 24.41
N ASP A 135 1.40 25.43 25.46
CA ASP A 135 1.31 24.31 26.39
C ASP A 135 0.11 24.39 27.35
N SER A 136 -0.38 25.60 27.64
CA SER A 136 -1.56 25.82 28.49
C SER A 136 -2.89 25.87 27.73
N ALA A 137 -2.87 25.93 26.40
CA ALA A 137 -4.08 25.99 25.58
C ALA A 137 -4.86 24.67 25.63
N GLN A 138 -6.18 24.74 25.82
CA GLN A 138 -7.05 23.56 25.82
C GLN A 138 -7.03 22.87 24.45
N ASN A 139 -6.81 21.56 24.46
CA ASN A 139 -6.77 20.76 23.26
C ASN A 139 -8.20 20.60 22.69
N ARG A 140 -8.60 21.46 21.76
CA ARG A 140 -9.70 21.12 20.85
C ARG A 140 -9.06 20.27 19.76
N ASN A 141 -9.48 19.01 19.64
CA ASN A 141 -9.18 18.19 18.46
C ASN A 141 -9.78 18.86 17.22
N VAL A 142 -9.03 19.79 16.63
CA VAL A 142 -9.42 20.49 15.40
C VAL A 142 -8.70 19.79 14.24
N ARG A 143 -9.46 19.33 13.24
CA ARG A 143 -8.92 18.56 12.10
C ARG A 143 -8.03 19.47 11.23
N HIS A 144 -7.12 18.89 10.44
CA HIS A 144 -6.20 19.64 9.54
C HIS A 144 -6.93 20.55 8.52
N GLU A 145 -8.21 20.30 8.26
CA GLU A 145 -9.06 21.03 7.31
C GLU A 145 -9.56 22.40 7.86
N GLU A 146 -9.34 22.68 9.14
CA GLU A 146 -10.01 23.76 9.88
C GLU A 146 -9.06 24.95 10.20
N TYR A 147 -7.74 24.72 10.25
CA TYR A 147 -6.66 25.73 10.29
C TYR A 147 -5.59 25.40 9.25
N LYS A 148 -5.46 26.22 8.20
CA LYS A 148 -4.53 26.00 7.10
C LYS A 148 -3.39 27.02 7.13
N VAL A 149 -2.17 26.55 7.36
CA VAL A 149 -0.95 27.36 7.15
C VAL A 149 -0.32 26.94 5.83
N THR A 150 -0.25 27.86 4.88
CA THR A 150 0.29 27.63 3.53
C THR A 150 1.44 28.55 3.22
N GLY A 151 2.29 28.14 2.27
CA GLY A 151 3.42 28.97 1.82
C GLY A 151 4.43 29.22 2.94
N ILE A 152 4.73 28.20 3.75
CA ILE A 152 5.76 28.30 4.79
C ILE A 152 7.12 28.47 4.11
N VAL A 153 7.78 29.59 4.37
CA VAL A 153 9.11 29.92 3.86
C VAL A 153 10.10 29.88 5.02
N CYS A 154 11.15 29.08 4.88
CA CYS A 154 12.25 28.97 5.83
C CYS A 154 13.49 29.64 5.25
N ARG A 155 14.05 30.63 5.95
CA ARG A 155 15.27 31.34 5.52
C ARG A 155 16.36 31.21 6.58
N PRO A 156 17.63 30.97 6.20
CA PRO A 156 18.74 31.12 7.12
C PRO A 156 18.77 32.56 7.65
N SER A 157 18.84 32.69 8.97
CA SER A 157 19.07 33.97 9.65
C SER A 157 20.46 34.45 9.26
N PRO A 158 20.65 35.72 8.85
CA PRO A 158 21.98 36.25 8.59
C PRO A 158 22.77 36.30 9.90
N GLN A 159 23.58 35.28 10.19
CA GLN A 159 24.46 35.30 11.34
C GLN A 159 25.78 35.96 10.95
N GLY A 160 26.01 37.14 11.53
CA GLY A 160 27.26 37.87 11.45
C GLY A 160 28.42 37.07 12.03
N ALA A 161 29.58 37.30 11.42
CA ALA A 161 30.87 36.71 11.74
C ALA A 161 31.23 36.79 13.23
N ALA A 162 31.60 35.64 13.83
CA ALA A 162 32.78 35.46 14.69
C ALA A 162 32.76 34.09 15.39
N GLY A 163 33.90 33.39 15.37
CA GLY A 163 34.23 32.39 16.38
C GLY A 163 34.25 30.93 15.93
N ARG A 164 35.41 30.46 15.43
CA ARG A 164 35.80 29.04 15.56
C ARG A 164 35.90 28.68 17.05
N PRO A 165 35.60 27.42 17.43
CA PRO A 165 36.65 26.67 18.13
C PRO A 165 36.80 25.20 17.69
N ALA A 166 38.08 24.82 17.68
CA ALA A 166 38.77 23.57 17.97
C ALA A 166 38.10 22.19 17.77
N SER A 167 38.91 21.35 17.13
CA SER A 167 38.88 19.89 16.99
C SER A 167 38.56 19.10 18.26
N ALA A 168 37.70 18.07 18.10
CA ALA A 168 37.76 16.86 18.90
C ALA A 168 37.48 15.65 17.99
N SER A 169 38.48 14.78 17.88
CA SER A 169 38.45 13.49 17.21
C SER A 169 37.46 12.54 17.89
N LEU A 170 36.64 11.84 17.12
CA LEU A 170 35.91 10.65 17.59
C LEU A 170 35.73 9.64 16.45
N ALA A 171 36.45 8.53 16.64
CA ALA A 171 36.29 7.18 16.11
C ALA A 171 35.26 6.94 14.98
N GLU A 172 35.77 6.38 13.88
CA GLU A 172 35.01 5.68 12.85
C GLU A 172 34.15 4.58 13.47
N VAL A 173 32.84 4.80 13.50
CA VAL A 173 31.85 3.72 13.53
C VAL A 173 31.34 3.59 12.10
N THR A 174 31.96 2.69 11.33
CA THR A 174 31.48 2.27 10.02
C THR A 174 30.19 1.45 10.17
N VAL A 175 29.06 2.15 10.26
CA VAL A 175 27.75 1.54 10.00
C VAL A 175 27.67 1.33 8.49
N ALA A 176 27.80 0.08 8.04
CA ALA A 176 27.49 -0.34 6.69
C ALA A 176 25.98 -0.14 6.44
N THR A 177 25.61 1.05 6.01
CA THR A 177 24.27 1.36 5.50
C THR A 177 24.07 0.67 4.16
N SER A 178 22.85 0.13 3.99
CA SER A 178 22.34 -0.49 2.78
C SER A 178 22.72 0.32 1.55
N THR A 179 23.54 -0.26 0.68
CA THR A 179 23.93 0.33 -0.61
C THR A 179 22.83 0.06 -1.62
N ILE A 180 21.71 0.76 -1.51
CA ILE A 180 20.90 1.04 -2.70
C ILE A 180 21.58 2.21 -3.40
N ALA A 181 22.10 1.93 -4.59
CA ALA A 181 22.77 2.89 -5.44
C ALA A 181 21.91 4.15 -5.63
N VAL A 182 22.57 5.31 -5.67
CA VAL A 182 21.98 6.60 -6.03
C VAL A 182 21.19 6.43 -7.33
N VAL A 183 19.86 6.53 -7.24
CA VAL A 183 18.95 6.34 -8.38
C VAL A 183 19.15 7.51 -9.35
N PRO A 184 19.59 7.26 -10.61
CA PRO A 184 19.68 8.31 -11.62
C PRO A 184 18.32 8.96 -11.88
N SER A 185 18.29 10.24 -12.25
CA SER A 185 17.05 10.98 -12.52
C SER A 185 16.18 10.37 -13.64
N GLN A 186 16.77 9.51 -14.48
CA GLN A 186 16.10 8.79 -15.57
C GLN A 186 15.53 7.42 -15.20
N ALA A 187 15.68 6.96 -13.94
CA ALA A 187 15.24 5.62 -13.57
C ALA A 187 13.76 5.33 -13.82
N SER A 188 13.47 4.06 -14.12
CA SER A 188 12.12 3.55 -14.33
C SER A 188 11.16 3.91 -13.20
N PRO A 189 9.85 4.11 -13.50
CA PRO A 189 8.80 4.27 -12.49
C PRO A 189 8.83 3.19 -11.39
N ILE A 190 9.18 1.94 -11.73
CA ILE A 190 9.25 0.83 -10.77
C ILE A 190 10.41 1.02 -9.80
N LEU A 191 11.61 1.30 -10.30
CA LEU A 191 12.80 1.53 -9.47
C LEU A 191 12.62 2.76 -8.57
N LYS A 192 12.06 3.84 -9.11
CA LYS A 192 11.72 5.04 -8.33
C LYS A 192 10.71 4.76 -7.23
N GLU A 193 9.69 3.95 -7.50
CA GLU A 193 8.69 3.60 -6.51
C GLU A 193 9.26 2.71 -5.41
N ILE A 194 10.06 1.68 -5.75
CA ILE A 194 10.75 0.86 -4.74
C ILE A 194 11.69 1.70 -3.88
N ALA A 195 12.47 2.60 -4.48
CA ALA A 195 13.33 3.51 -3.74
C ALA A 195 12.54 4.48 -2.84
N ARG A 196 11.39 4.97 -3.31
CA ARG A 196 10.48 5.80 -2.50
C ARG A 196 9.91 5.03 -1.32
N LEU A 197 9.48 3.78 -1.52
CA LEU A 197 8.95 2.92 -0.46
C LEU A 197 10.04 2.54 0.54
N ASP A 198 11.27 2.30 0.09
CA ASP A 198 12.41 2.06 0.96
C ASP A 198 12.76 3.31 1.78
N ALA A 199 12.80 4.48 1.13
CA ALA A 199 13.01 5.76 1.80
C ALA A 199 11.91 6.08 2.81
N LEU A 200 10.64 5.78 2.50
CA LEU A 200 9.54 5.92 3.46
C LEU A 200 9.69 4.94 4.63
N ALA A 201 10.07 3.69 4.36
CA ALA A 201 10.38 2.70 5.38
C ALA A 201 11.59 3.09 6.26
N ALA A 202 12.41 4.05 5.82
CA ALA A 202 13.54 4.62 6.53
C ALA A 202 13.25 5.98 7.21
N GLN A 203 12.39 6.84 6.65
CA GLN A 203 12.08 8.20 7.12
C GLN A 203 10.92 8.26 8.12
N GLY A 204 9.92 7.38 7.97
CA GLY A 204 8.72 7.36 8.78
C GLY A 204 8.68 6.07 9.57
N CYS A 205 8.80 6.20 10.89
CA CYS A 205 8.85 5.10 11.84
C CYS A 205 10.12 4.26 11.67
N THR A 206 10.85 4.06 12.77
CA THR A 206 11.17 2.68 13.09
C THR A 206 9.88 1.89 12.76
N ILE A 207 9.83 1.09 11.66
CA ILE A 207 9.24 -0.24 11.82
C ILE A 207 10.13 -0.80 12.92
N ASP A 208 9.78 -0.41 14.13
CA ASP A 208 10.32 -0.97 15.31
C ASP A 208 9.87 -2.40 15.14
N ASP A 209 10.58 -3.29 15.76
CA ASP A 209 10.08 -4.62 16.02
C ASP A 209 8.83 -4.54 16.95
N ARG A 210 8.02 -3.46 16.89
CA ARG A 210 7.17 -2.78 17.89
C ARG A 210 6.03 -3.64 18.38
N VAL A 211 5.56 -4.62 17.59
CA VAL A 211 4.49 -5.51 18.05
C VAL A 211 4.88 -6.98 17.85
N TYR A 212 5.21 -7.35 16.62
CA TYR A 212 5.63 -8.71 16.27
C TYR A 212 6.98 -8.66 15.55
N ALA A 213 8.02 -9.07 16.26
CA ALA A 213 9.37 -9.24 15.72
C ALA A 213 9.38 -10.42 14.73
N THR A 214 8.92 -10.19 13.49
CA THR A 214 8.92 -11.19 12.42
C THR A 214 10.28 -11.24 11.73
N LYS A 215 11.34 -11.43 12.54
CA LYS A 215 12.75 -11.60 12.09
C LYS A 215 12.94 -12.71 11.06
N SER A 216 11.92 -13.54 10.87
CA SER A 216 11.85 -14.62 9.91
C SER A 216 11.49 -14.18 8.48
N ILE A 217 10.92 -12.98 8.28
CA ILE A 217 10.50 -12.53 6.94
C ILE A 217 11.72 -12.18 6.10
N CYS A 218 11.90 -12.85 4.97
CA CYS A 218 13.08 -12.69 4.11
C CYS A 218 12.92 -11.65 3.01
N ILE A 219 11.72 -11.14 2.70
CA ILE A 219 11.54 -10.16 1.61
C ILE A 219 12.01 -8.76 2.05
N ALA A 220 12.56 -7.96 1.14
CA ALA A 220 12.99 -6.59 1.47
C ALA A 220 11.82 -5.67 1.84
N ARG A 221 12.05 -4.74 2.77
CA ARG A 221 11.00 -3.90 3.38
C ARG A 221 10.23 -3.06 2.37
N ALA A 222 10.90 -2.56 1.34
CA ALA A 222 10.24 -1.82 0.25
C ALA A 222 9.11 -2.64 -0.40
N PHE A 223 9.26 -3.97 -0.47
CA PHE A 223 8.28 -4.88 -1.05
C PHE A 223 7.09 -5.21 -0.13
N TYR A 224 7.13 -4.83 1.16
CA TYR A 224 5.99 -4.99 2.06
C TYR A 224 4.82 -4.14 1.57
N ALA A 225 5.09 -2.87 1.23
CA ALA A 225 4.10 -1.92 0.74
C ALA A 225 3.87 -2.01 -0.78
N TYR A 226 4.73 -2.72 -1.51
CA TYR A 226 4.63 -2.83 -2.96
C TYR A 226 3.51 -3.82 -3.36
N THR A 227 2.52 -3.32 -4.11
CA THR A 227 1.42 -4.11 -4.68
C THR A 227 1.00 -3.55 -6.04
N SER A 228 0.50 -4.40 -6.94
CA SER A 228 -0.08 -3.99 -8.22
C SER A 228 -1.23 -3.00 -8.03
N LEU A 229 -2.15 -3.29 -7.11
CA LEU A 229 -3.26 -2.39 -6.79
C LEU A 229 -2.76 -0.99 -6.37
N GLY A 230 -1.74 -0.93 -5.52
CA GLY A 230 -1.09 0.32 -5.12
C GLY A 230 -0.46 1.06 -6.30
N ARG A 231 0.29 0.35 -7.16
CA ARG A 231 0.91 0.93 -8.38
C ARG A 231 -0.13 1.51 -9.33
N HIS A 232 -1.18 0.76 -9.64
CA HIS A 232 -2.20 1.19 -10.58
C HIS A 232 -3.02 2.35 -10.03
N THR A 233 -3.35 2.32 -8.73
CA THR A 233 -4.01 3.43 -8.04
C THR A 233 -3.18 4.70 -8.12
N GLU A 234 -1.89 4.62 -7.78
CA GLU A 234 -0.99 5.77 -7.81
C GLU A 234 -0.75 6.29 -9.24
N ARG A 235 -0.64 5.40 -10.22
CA ARG A 235 -0.54 5.75 -11.65
C ARG A 235 -1.74 6.58 -12.09
N ILE A 236 -2.95 6.08 -11.85
CA ILE A 236 -4.20 6.78 -12.23
C ILE A 236 -4.29 8.11 -11.48
N ARG A 237 -3.96 8.14 -10.19
CA ARG A 237 -3.97 9.38 -9.38
C ARG A 237 -3.02 10.44 -9.96
N ARG A 238 -1.80 10.06 -10.36
CA ARG A 238 -0.83 10.97 -10.98
C ARG A 238 -1.30 11.48 -12.34
N LEU A 239 -1.86 10.60 -13.17
CA LEU A 239 -2.41 10.98 -14.49
C LEU A 239 -3.53 12.01 -14.35
N LEU A 240 -4.48 11.76 -13.44
CA LEU A 240 -5.58 12.68 -13.17
C LEU A 240 -5.12 14.01 -12.57
N ALA A 241 -4.07 14.00 -11.74
CA ALA A 241 -3.49 15.22 -11.19
C ALA A 241 -2.75 16.07 -12.24
N GLN A 242 -2.18 15.43 -13.26
CA GLN A 242 -1.43 16.10 -14.32
C GLN A 242 -2.33 16.63 -15.45
N ASP A 243 -3.49 16.00 -15.69
CA ASP A 243 -4.44 16.39 -16.73
C ASP A 243 -5.81 16.77 -16.14
N ALA A 244 -6.02 18.08 -15.98
CA ALA A 244 -7.28 18.62 -15.47
C ALA A 244 -8.47 18.37 -16.41
N ALA A 245 -8.27 18.21 -17.72
CA ALA A 245 -9.34 17.91 -18.65
C ALA A 245 -9.77 16.43 -18.51
N LEU A 246 -8.80 15.53 -18.36
CA LEU A 246 -9.04 14.12 -18.05
C LEU A 246 -9.77 13.97 -16.71
N ALA A 247 -9.33 14.68 -15.67
CA ALA A 247 -9.99 14.68 -14.36
C ALA A 247 -11.44 15.16 -14.43
N ARG A 248 -11.71 16.25 -15.18
CA ARG A 248 -13.08 16.73 -15.39
C ARG A 248 -13.96 15.68 -16.09
N LYS A 249 -13.45 15.04 -17.14
CA LYS A 249 -14.18 13.97 -17.84
C LYS A 249 -14.44 12.77 -16.93
N ALA A 250 -13.45 12.35 -16.16
CA ALA A 250 -13.58 11.23 -15.22
C ALA A 250 -14.60 11.51 -14.10
N GLY A 251 -14.81 12.77 -13.73
CA GLY A 251 -15.80 13.18 -12.73
C GLY A 251 -17.20 13.44 -13.28
N ASP A 252 -17.39 13.43 -14.60
CA ASP A 252 -18.69 13.70 -15.21
C ASP A 252 -19.57 12.44 -15.24
N ALA A 253 -20.74 12.52 -14.63
CA ALA A 253 -21.65 11.38 -14.51
C ALA A 253 -22.22 10.92 -15.86
N SER A 254 -22.36 11.83 -16.84
CA SER A 254 -22.86 11.51 -18.18
C SER A 254 -21.78 10.81 -19.00
N GLU A 255 -20.54 11.29 -18.93
CA GLU A 255 -19.37 10.63 -19.54
C GLU A 255 -19.14 9.23 -18.95
N PHE A 256 -19.30 9.08 -17.63
CA PHE A 256 -19.24 7.79 -16.96
C PHE A 256 -20.31 6.83 -17.49
N GLU A 257 -21.58 7.26 -17.56
CA GLU A 257 -22.65 6.43 -18.11
C GLU A 257 -22.40 6.08 -19.58
N ASN A 258 -21.97 7.04 -20.41
CA ASN A 258 -21.69 6.81 -21.83
C ASN A 258 -20.56 5.78 -22.02
N THR A 259 -19.53 5.82 -21.17
CA THR A 259 -18.45 4.83 -21.15
C THR A 259 -19.01 3.44 -20.80
N LEU A 260 -19.84 3.33 -19.75
CA LEU A 260 -20.49 2.07 -19.38
C LEU A 260 -21.39 1.51 -20.46
N VAL A 261 -22.20 2.36 -21.11
CA VAL A 261 -23.06 1.95 -22.22
C VAL A 261 -22.20 1.40 -23.36
N SER A 262 -21.10 2.07 -23.69
CA SER A 262 -20.17 1.61 -24.74
C SER A 262 -19.53 0.26 -24.40
N ILE A 263 -19.13 0.07 -23.14
CA ILE A 263 -18.60 -1.21 -22.63
C ILE A 263 -19.66 -2.32 -22.81
N VAL A 264 -20.89 -2.08 -22.37
CA VAL A 264 -21.97 -3.08 -22.47
C VAL A 264 -22.34 -3.37 -23.93
N GLN A 265 -22.35 -2.35 -24.78
CA GLN A 265 -22.57 -2.54 -26.22
C GLN A 265 -21.50 -3.42 -26.84
N MET A 266 -20.22 -3.21 -26.50
CA MET A 266 -19.13 -4.03 -27.01
C MET A 266 -19.20 -5.47 -26.46
N ALA A 267 -19.36 -5.61 -25.14
CA ALA A 267 -19.40 -6.89 -24.45
C ALA A 267 -20.50 -7.82 -24.98
N TYR A 268 -21.70 -7.27 -25.21
CA TYR A 268 -22.89 -8.03 -25.60
C TYR A 268 -23.26 -7.84 -27.08
N LYS A 269 -22.41 -7.18 -27.88
CA LYS A 269 -22.62 -6.88 -29.31
C LYS A 269 -23.97 -6.18 -29.58
N LEU A 270 -24.33 -5.23 -28.73
CA LEU A 270 -25.61 -4.52 -28.79
C LEU A 270 -25.51 -3.23 -29.64
N ILE A 271 -26.44 -3.09 -30.57
CA ILE A 271 -26.42 -1.97 -31.55
C ILE A 271 -26.89 -0.65 -30.91
N THR A 272 -27.83 -0.69 -29.97
CA THR A 272 -28.45 0.53 -29.42
C THR A 272 -28.08 0.76 -27.96
N ALA A 273 -27.91 2.03 -27.60
CA ALA A 273 -27.71 2.45 -26.22
C ALA A 273 -28.90 2.08 -25.31
N ARG A 274 -30.12 2.03 -25.87
CA ARG A 274 -31.31 1.58 -25.13
C ARG A 274 -31.20 0.11 -24.73
N ALA A 275 -30.78 -0.76 -25.65
CA ALA A 275 -30.58 -2.18 -25.36
C ALA A 275 -29.48 -2.39 -24.30
N ALA A 276 -28.37 -1.66 -24.41
CA ALA A 276 -27.30 -1.72 -23.42
C ALA A 276 -27.73 -1.28 -22.01
N ARG A 277 -28.56 -0.23 -21.88
CA ARG A 277 -29.09 0.19 -20.58
C ARG A 277 -30.00 -0.86 -19.93
N SER A 278 -30.67 -1.68 -20.72
CA SER A 278 -31.54 -2.76 -20.24
C SER A 278 -30.83 -4.11 -20.10
N GLN A 279 -29.55 -4.21 -20.47
CA GLN A 279 -28.82 -5.48 -20.43
C GLN A 279 -28.56 -5.91 -18.99
N THR A 280 -28.83 -7.19 -18.71
CA THR A 280 -28.51 -7.83 -17.43
C THR A 280 -27.23 -8.64 -17.52
N ASP A 281 -26.51 -8.77 -16.41
CA ASP A 281 -25.37 -9.67 -16.32
C ASP A 281 -25.82 -11.15 -16.37
N ILE A 282 -24.91 -12.02 -16.80
CA ILE A 282 -25.23 -13.44 -17.04
C ILE A 282 -25.28 -14.28 -15.75
N MET A 283 -24.69 -13.81 -14.65
CA MET A 283 -24.56 -14.60 -13.41
C MET A 283 -25.67 -14.29 -12.41
N GLY A 284 -25.91 -13.01 -12.13
CA GLY A 284 -26.81 -12.53 -11.09
C GLY A 284 -28.08 -11.86 -11.61
N GLY A 285 -28.23 -11.70 -12.93
CA GLY A 285 -29.40 -11.07 -13.55
C GLY A 285 -29.58 -9.58 -13.21
N GLN A 286 -28.53 -8.91 -12.75
CA GLN A 286 -28.54 -7.49 -12.40
C GLN A 286 -28.42 -6.63 -13.65
N MET A 287 -29.17 -5.53 -13.71
CA MET A 287 -29.03 -4.54 -14.79
C MET A 287 -27.67 -3.85 -14.69
N ILE A 288 -26.80 -4.10 -15.67
CA ILE A 288 -25.36 -3.79 -15.56
C ILE A 288 -25.14 -2.29 -15.40
N VAL A 289 -25.70 -1.47 -16.29
CA VAL A 289 -25.47 -0.02 -16.30
C VAL A 289 -25.95 0.61 -14.99
N SER A 290 -27.16 0.27 -14.53
CA SER A 290 -27.69 0.84 -13.28
C SER A 290 -26.90 0.38 -12.06
N THR A 291 -26.47 -0.88 -12.02
CA THR A 291 -25.73 -1.45 -10.88
C THR A 291 -24.34 -0.83 -10.77
N VAL A 292 -23.60 -0.70 -11.87
CA VAL A 292 -22.27 -0.09 -11.86
C VAL A 292 -22.36 1.42 -11.63
N GLN A 293 -23.42 2.09 -12.10
CA GLN A 293 -23.67 3.50 -11.81
C GLN A 293 -24.02 3.73 -10.34
N ALA A 294 -24.76 2.81 -9.70
CA ALA A 294 -25.01 2.86 -8.26
C ALA A 294 -23.71 2.70 -7.46
N LEU A 295 -22.83 1.76 -7.85
CA LEU A 295 -21.49 1.62 -7.26
C LEU A 295 -20.71 2.93 -7.36
N TRP A 296 -20.62 3.54 -8.55
CA TRP A 296 -19.91 4.80 -8.74
C TRP A 296 -20.42 5.91 -7.81
N ARG A 297 -21.75 6.07 -7.69
CA ARG A 297 -22.35 7.07 -6.78
C ARG A 297 -22.07 6.80 -5.29
N ALA A 298 -21.86 5.56 -4.90
CA ALA A 298 -21.56 5.18 -3.52
C ALA A 298 -20.10 5.46 -3.11
N LEU A 299 -19.20 5.65 -4.08
CA LEU A 299 -17.77 5.91 -3.84
C LEU A 299 -17.49 7.40 -3.53
N GLY A 300 -16.39 7.66 -2.82
CA GLY A 300 -15.89 9.03 -2.63
C GLY A 300 -15.33 9.64 -3.93
N THR A 301 -15.21 10.98 -3.99
CA THR A 301 -14.82 11.71 -5.21
C THR A 301 -13.56 11.16 -5.88
N GLN A 302 -12.49 10.90 -5.13
CA GLN A 302 -11.25 10.39 -5.71
C GLN A 302 -11.44 8.99 -6.32
N GLN A 303 -12.19 8.12 -5.66
CA GLN A 303 -12.46 6.77 -6.14
C GLN A 303 -13.38 6.78 -7.37
N GLN A 304 -14.35 7.71 -7.43
CA GLN A 304 -15.16 7.93 -8.63
C GLN A 304 -14.30 8.25 -9.84
N LEU A 305 -13.37 9.21 -9.72
CA LEU A 305 -12.46 9.57 -10.81
C LEU A 305 -11.62 8.38 -11.27
N MET A 306 -11.09 7.60 -10.32
CA MET A 306 -10.29 6.43 -10.64
C MET A 306 -11.11 5.33 -11.32
N LEU A 307 -12.32 5.04 -10.82
CA LEU A 307 -13.20 4.03 -11.38
C LEU A 307 -13.60 4.38 -12.82
N SER A 308 -13.97 5.64 -13.06
CA SER A 308 -14.29 6.14 -14.41
C SER A 308 -13.12 5.96 -15.37
N HIS A 309 -11.91 6.32 -14.94
CA HIS A 309 -10.73 6.20 -15.78
C HIS A 309 -10.35 4.74 -16.06
N ALA A 310 -10.38 3.88 -15.04
CA ALA A 310 -10.08 2.46 -15.17
C ALA A 310 -11.06 1.75 -16.12
N LEU A 311 -12.35 2.06 -16.05
CA LEU A 311 -13.34 1.52 -16.99
C LEU A 311 -13.10 1.98 -18.42
N ARG A 312 -12.60 3.20 -18.62
CA ARG A 312 -12.20 3.67 -19.95
C ARG A 312 -10.98 2.92 -20.48
N GLU A 313 -9.98 2.65 -19.66
CA GLU A 313 -8.84 1.82 -20.06
C GLU A 313 -9.29 0.40 -20.43
N ILE A 314 -10.21 -0.17 -19.66
CA ILE A 314 -10.82 -1.48 -19.96
C ILE A 314 -11.57 -1.43 -21.29
N LEU A 315 -12.37 -0.39 -21.55
CA LEU A 315 -13.06 -0.18 -22.83
C LEU A 315 -12.08 -0.13 -24.02
N GLU A 316 -10.91 0.47 -23.83
CA GLU A 316 -9.92 0.66 -24.90
C GLU A 316 -9.05 -0.58 -25.15
N LEU A 317 -8.86 -1.46 -24.15
CA LEU A 317 -7.84 -2.52 -24.18
C LEU A 317 -8.41 -3.94 -24.13
N GLU A 318 -9.60 -4.15 -23.57
CA GLU A 318 -10.16 -5.48 -23.34
C GLU A 318 -10.97 -6.01 -24.54
N GLN A 319 -11.03 -7.33 -24.66
CA GLN A 319 -11.86 -8.02 -25.65
C GLN A 319 -13.30 -8.22 -25.14
N PRO A 320 -14.30 -8.36 -26.03
CA PRO A 320 -15.71 -8.49 -25.65
C PRO A 320 -15.99 -9.55 -24.57
N ASP A 321 -15.39 -10.74 -24.69
CA ASP A 321 -15.61 -11.84 -23.74
C ASP A 321 -15.04 -11.51 -22.35
N GLY A 322 -13.89 -10.83 -22.30
CA GLY A 322 -13.29 -10.34 -21.05
C GLY A 322 -14.16 -9.29 -20.36
N LEU A 323 -14.80 -8.40 -21.14
CA LEU A 323 -15.75 -7.43 -20.61
C LEU A 323 -16.97 -8.11 -19.98
N VAL A 324 -17.55 -9.13 -20.62
CA VAL A 324 -18.69 -9.87 -20.07
C VAL A 324 -18.34 -10.49 -18.71
N ALA A 325 -17.19 -11.16 -18.63
CA ALA A 325 -16.72 -11.77 -17.39
C ALA A 325 -16.51 -10.73 -16.29
N LYS A 326 -15.80 -9.63 -16.60
CA LYS A 326 -15.50 -8.59 -15.62
C LYS A 326 -16.74 -7.87 -15.11
N LEU A 327 -17.69 -7.54 -15.99
CA LEU A 327 -18.94 -6.90 -15.60
C LEU A 327 -19.77 -7.80 -14.68
N SER A 328 -19.77 -9.11 -14.91
CA SER A 328 -20.49 -10.08 -14.06
C SER A 328 -19.88 -10.15 -12.66
N GLU A 329 -18.55 -10.16 -12.55
CA GLU A 329 -17.86 -10.11 -11.24
C GLU A 329 -18.15 -8.82 -10.45
N VAL A 330 -18.23 -7.69 -11.15
CA VAL A 330 -18.58 -6.39 -10.55
C VAL A 330 -20.05 -6.40 -10.11
N CYS A 331 -20.96 -6.90 -10.95
CA CYS A 331 -22.39 -6.96 -10.66
C CYS A 331 -22.74 -7.91 -9.50
N ASP A 332 -21.95 -8.95 -9.25
CA ASP A 332 -22.10 -9.81 -8.07
C ASP A 332 -21.87 -9.04 -6.76
N ARG A 333 -20.96 -8.05 -6.77
CA ARG A 333 -20.47 -7.36 -5.56
C ARG A 333 -21.05 -5.97 -5.34
N ALA A 334 -21.24 -5.21 -6.42
CA ALA A 334 -21.74 -3.84 -6.40
C ALA A 334 -23.06 -3.62 -5.64
N PRO A 335 -24.08 -4.49 -5.75
CA PRO A 335 -25.37 -4.26 -5.07
C PRO A 335 -25.35 -4.65 -3.58
N ARG A 336 -24.25 -5.22 -3.08
CA ARG A 336 -24.11 -5.69 -1.70
C ARG A 336 -23.62 -4.56 -0.77
N CYS A 337 -23.15 -4.92 0.41
CA CYS A 337 -22.62 -4.01 1.44
C CYS A 337 -21.39 -3.20 0.98
N SER A 338 -21.02 -2.17 1.74
CA SER A 338 -19.88 -1.27 1.43
C SER A 338 -18.56 -2.02 1.24
N SER A 339 -18.30 -3.07 2.02
CA SER A 339 -17.09 -3.87 1.87
C SER A 339 -17.07 -4.61 0.53
N ALA A 340 -18.18 -5.24 0.12
CA ALA A 340 -18.30 -5.85 -1.21
C ALA A 340 -18.16 -4.82 -2.34
N GLN A 341 -18.70 -3.61 -2.17
CA GLN A 341 -18.51 -2.51 -3.13
C GLN A 341 -17.04 -2.11 -3.28
N LYS A 342 -16.27 -2.05 -2.18
CA LYS A 342 -14.81 -1.81 -2.23
C LYS A 342 -14.07 -2.93 -2.95
N GLN A 343 -14.47 -4.19 -2.77
CA GLN A 343 -13.91 -5.29 -3.55
C GLN A 343 -14.20 -5.14 -5.05
N ALA A 344 -15.43 -4.74 -5.42
CA ALA A 344 -15.79 -4.47 -6.81
C ALA A 344 -14.91 -3.37 -7.42
N PHE A 345 -14.64 -2.31 -6.66
CA PHE A 345 -13.70 -1.25 -7.05
C PHE A 345 -12.28 -1.79 -7.27
N ASN A 346 -11.73 -2.55 -6.32
CA ASN A 346 -10.37 -3.11 -6.43
C ASN A 346 -10.21 -4.00 -7.67
N LEU A 347 -11.23 -4.82 -7.98
CA LEU A 347 -11.26 -5.69 -9.16
C LEU A 347 -11.11 -4.90 -10.47
N VAL A 348 -11.79 -3.77 -10.58
CA VAL A 348 -11.74 -2.92 -11.78
C VAL A 348 -10.38 -2.26 -11.92
N ILE A 349 -9.83 -1.69 -10.84
CA ILE A 349 -8.52 -1.03 -10.87
C ILE A 349 -7.40 -2.01 -11.24
N GLN A 350 -7.39 -3.20 -10.63
CA GLN A 350 -6.39 -4.22 -10.94
C GLN A 350 -6.48 -4.71 -12.38
N HIS A 351 -7.70 -4.91 -12.88
CA HIS A 351 -7.90 -5.39 -14.24
C HIS A 351 -7.46 -4.36 -15.29
N ALA A 352 -7.84 -3.10 -15.12
CA ALA A 352 -7.37 -2.00 -15.97
C ALA A 352 -5.84 -1.87 -15.96
N GLY A 353 -5.23 -2.04 -14.78
CA GLY A 353 -3.79 -2.06 -14.61
C GLY A 353 -3.09 -3.18 -15.40
N LYS A 354 -3.57 -4.42 -15.26
CA LYS A 354 -3.05 -5.59 -15.99
C LYS A 354 -3.14 -5.41 -17.51
N LEU A 355 -4.25 -4.86 -18.00
CA LEU A 355 -4.44 -4.57 -19.42
C LEU A 355 -3.44 -3.51 -19.92
N THR A 356 -3.26 -2.45 -19.13
CA THR A 356 -2.29 -1.39 -19.45
C THR A 356 -0.87 -1.94 -19.54
N ASP A 357 -0.46 -2.73 -18.56
CA ASP A 357 0.87 -3.34 -18.53
C ASP A 357 1.07 -4.29 -19.72
N ALA A 358 0.05 -5.09 -20.07
CA ALA A 358 0.09 -5.97 -21.23
C ALA A 358 0.17 -5.20 -22.56
N ALA A 359 -0.56 -4.10 -22.69
CA ALA A 359 -0.53 -3.25 -23.89
C ALA A 359 0.84 -2.56 -24.06
N SER A 360 1.47 -2.15 -22.96
CA SER A 360 2.83 -1.59 -22.98
C SER A 360 3.86 -2.62 -23.45
N ARG A 361 3.75 -3.88 -23.00
CA ARG A 361 4.62 -4.99 -23.46
C ARG A 361 4.49 -5.26 -24.96
N LYS A 362 3.26 -5.32 -25.48
CA LYS A 362 3.02 -5.57 -26.92
C LYS A 362 3.59 -4.48 -27.82
N ARG A 363 3.51 -3.22 -27.40
CA ARG A 363 4.08 -2.08 -28.15
C ARG A 363 5.60 -2.20 -28.31
N GLY A 364 6.34 -2.55 -27.25
CA GLY A 364 7.79 -2.77 -27.33
C GLY A 364 8.19 -3.85 -28.35
N THR A 365 7.45 -4.95 -28.42
CA THR A 365 7.75 -6.04 -29.37
C THR A 365 7.50 -5.70 -30.85
N ALA A 366 6.61 -4.75 -31.12
CA ALA A 366 6.29 -4.33 -32.49
C ALA A 366 7.35 -3.37 -33.05
N ASP A 367 7.85 -2.45 -32.24
CA ASP A 367 8.94 -1.53 -32.61
C ASP A 367 10.27 -2.29 -32.82
N ASP A 368 10.56 -3.29 -31.98
CA ASP A 368 11.72 -4.18 -32.13
C ASP A 368 11.69 -5.02 -33.43
N ALA A 369 10.50 -5.45 -33.87
CA ALA A 369 10.35 -6.22 -35.11
C ALA A 369 10.60 -5.38 -36.37
N ILE A 370 10.31 -4.08 -36.32
CA ILE A 370 10.58 -3.12 -37.40
C ILE A 370 12.09 -2.82 -37.47
N HIS A 371 12.78 -2.77 -36.33
CA HIS A 371 14.21 -2.47 -36.28
C HIS A 371 15.14 -3.65 -36.63
N ARG A 372 14.72 -4.91 -36.37
CA ARG A 372 15.56 -6.10 -36.62
C ARG A 372 15.56 -6.62 -38.05
N ASP A 373 14.54 -6.29 -38.84
CA ASP A 373 14.41 -6.81 -40.21
C ASP A 373 13.83 -5.71 -41.13
N PRO A 374 14.70 -4.88 -41.75
CA PRO A 374 14.29 -3.74 -42.57
C PRO A 374 13.32 -4.13 -43.68
N ILE A 375 13.39 -5.38 -44.17
CA ILE A 375 12.56 -5.91 -45.24
C ILE A 375 11.14 -6.17 -44.74
N LYS A 376 10.96 -6.70 -43.53
CA LYS A 376 9.62 -6.87 -42.93
C LYS A 376 8.99 -5.54 -42.51
N GLY A 377 9.80 -4.61 -42.01
CA GLY A 377 9.36 -3.23 -41.75
C GLY A 377 8.90 -2.53 -43.04
N TYR A 378 9.63 -2.70 -44.14
CA TYR A 378 9.24 -2.19 -45.45
C TYR A 378 7.98 -2.85 -46.01
N VAL A 379 7.81 -4.17 -45.80
CA VAL A 379 6.60 -4.90 -46.24
C VAL A 379 5.37 -4.50 -45.42
N ALA A 380 5.51 -4.23 -44.12
CA ALA A 380 4.43 -3.72 -43.28
C ALA A 380 4.02 -2.29 -43.68
N LEU A 381 5.00 -1.39 -43.87
CA LEU A 381 4.77 -0.02 -44.38
C LEU A 381 4.21 -0.01 -45.80
N LEU A 382 4.62 -0.95 -46.67
CA LEU A 382 4.04 -1.14 -47.99
C LEU A 382 2.62 -1.69 -47.91
N HIS A 383 2.30 -2.62 -47.01
CA HIS A 383 0.94 -3.12 -46.83
C HIS A 383 -0.02 -2.02 -46.33
N GLU A 384 0.47 -1.13 -45.48
CA GLU A 384 -0.29 -0.01 -44.93
C GLU A 384 -0.41 1.14 -45.94
N GLY A 385 0.64 1.41 -46.70
CA GLY A 385 0.63 2.33 -47.85
C GLY A 385 -0.23 1.82 -49.01
N LEU A 386 -0.24 0.52 -49.29
CA LEU A 386 -1.09 -0.10 -50.32
C LEU A 386 -2.57 -0.08 -49.91
N ARG A 387 -2.90 -0.19 -48.61
CA ARG A 387 -4.26 0.07 -48.10
C ARG A 387 -4.70 1.52 -48.32
N TYR A 388 -3.77 2.47 -48.22
CA TYR A 388 -4.05 3.89 -48.46
C TYR A 388 -4.19 4.23 -49.95
N ILE A 389 -3.45 3.52 -50.82
CA ILE A 389 -3.44 3.74 -52.28
C ILE A 389 -4.59 3.00 -52.99
N PHE A 390 -4.89 1.75 -52.60
CA PHE A 390 -5.94 0.92 -53.21
C PHE A 390 -7.24 1.01 -52.38
N GLY A 391 -7.86 2.18 -52.39
CA GLY A 391 -9.03 2.55 -51.57
C GLY A 391 -10.17 1.53 -51.54
N HIS A 392 -10.13 0.61 -50.58
CA HIS A 392 -11.30 -0.12 -50.09
C HIS A 392 -11.72 0.52 -48.76
N LYS A 393 -12.60 1.52 -48.85
CA LYS A 393 -13.42 1.96 -47.72
C LYS A 393 -14.58 0.97 -47.56
N PRO A 394 -14.69 0.20 -46.46
CA PRO A 394 -15.99 -0.04 -45.88
C PRO A 394 -16.42 1.26 -45.16
N ALA A 395 -17.58 1.78 -45.53
CA ALA A 395 -18.16 2.95 -44.89
C ALA A 395 -18.52 2.61 -43.43
N GLY A 396 -18.02 3.37 -42.46
CA GLY A 396 -18.61 3.37 -41.10
C GLY A 396 -17.71 3.57 -39.88
N GLU A 397 -16.38 3.71 -39.98
CA GLU A 397 -15.56 3.88 -38.77
C GLU A 397 -15.25 5.35 -38.42
N PRO A 398 -15.36 5.74 -37.14
CA PRO A 398 -14.99 7.07 -36.71
C PRO A 398 -13.46 7.25 -36.76
N VAL A 399 -13.07 8.39 -37.33
CA VAL A 399 -11.68 8.86 -37.46
C VAL A 399 -10.98 8.85 -36.10
N PHE A 400 -10.00 7.96 -35.92
CA PHE A 400 -9.04 7.99 -34.83
C PHE A 400 -8.18 9.27 -34.99
N ARG A 401 -8.60 10.37 -34.39
CA ARG A 401 -7.72 11.51 -34.15
C ARG A 401 -6.82 11.15 -32.98
N THR A 402 -5.57 10.80 -33.26
CA THR A 402 -4.50 10.76 -32.26
C THR A 402 -4.29 12.17 -31.69
N PRO A 403 -4.46 12.40 -30.38
CA PRO A 403 -3.82 13.52 -29.71
C PRO A 403 -2.38 13.10 -29.42
N VAL A 404 -1.45 13.80 -30.06
CA VAL A 404 -0.03 13.77 -29.73
C VAL A 404 0.13 14.25 -28.29
N GLY A 405 0.56 13.34 -27.43
CA GLY A 405 0.92 13.61 -26.04
C GLY A 405 1.85 12.50 -25.58
N ARG A 406 3.16 12.64 -25.87
CA ARG A 406 4.20 11.77 -25.29
C ARG A 406 4.14 11.94 -23.77
N SER A 407 3.75 10.88 -23.08
CA SER A 407 4.04 10.66 -21.67
C SER A 407 5.05 9.51 -21.59
N PRO A 408 6.21 9.67 -20.92
CA PRO A 408 7.23 8.64 -20.89
C PRO A 408 6.82 7.59 -19.85
N VAL A 409 6.24 6.48 -20.32
CA VAL A 409 6.05 5.27 -19.51
C VAL A 409 6.69 4.12 -20.28
N GLY A 410 7.72 3.53 -19.67
CA GLY A 410 8.76 2.72 -20.28
C GLY A 410 8.26 1.58 -21.18
N THR A 411 8.80 1.58 -22.40
CA THR A 411 8.80 0.46 -23.33
C THR A 411 10.14 -0.23 -23.19
N MET A 412 10.18 -1.50 -22.74
CA MET A 412 11.44 -2.24 -22.71
C MET A 412 11.70 -2.94 -24.04
N GLU A 413 12.64 -2.40 -24.82
CA GLU A 413 13.18 -3.08 -25.99
C GLU A 413 14.02 -4.31 -25.59
N VAL A 414 14.17 -5.27 -26.50
CA VAL A 414 15.03 -6.46 -26.33
C VAL A 414 16.51 -6.08 -26.11
N SER A 415 16.92 -4.82 -26.39
CA SER A 415 18.24 -4.27 -26.07
C SER A 415 18.39 -3.81 -24.60
N GLU A 416 17.29 -3.55 -23.89
CA GLU A 416 17.31 -2.98 -22.52
C GLU A 416 17.56 -4.03 -21.43
N LEU A 417 17.28 -5.31 -21.70
CA LEU A 417 17.56 -6.40 -20.74
C LEU A 417 19.05 -6.77 -20.64
N ASP A 418 19.88 -6.26 -21.55
CA ASP A 418 21.32 -6.51 -21.56
C ASP A 418 22.11 -5.50 -20.71
N CYS A 419 21.43 -4.48 -20.17
CA CYS A 419 22.01 -3.54 -19.22
C CYS A 419 21.49 -3.80 -17.80
N ARG A 420 22.30 -3.45 -16.80
CA ARG A 420 21.96 -3.61 -15.37
C ARG A 420 20.61 -3.03 -15.01
N GLU A 421 20.34 -1.80 -15.48
CA GLU A 421 19.15 -1.05 -15.09
C GLU A 421 17.87 -1.67 -15.63
N GLY A 422 17.84 -2.01 -16.92
CA GLY A 422 16.68 -2.67 -17.52
C GLY A 422 16.50 -4.09 -16.97
N ALA A 423 17.57 -4.85 -16.77
CA ALA A 423 17.48 -6.16 -16.12
C ALA A 423 16.91 -6.07 -14.70
N LEU A 424 17.33 -5.09 -13.90
CA LEU A 424 16.82 -4.88 -12.55
C LEU A 424 15.36 -4.43 -12.55
N GLU A 425 14.97 -3.53 -13.46
CA GLU A 425 13.58 -3.13 -13.64
C GLU A 425 12.70 -4.34 -13.96
N ARG A 426 13.12 -5.17 -14.92
CA ARG A 426 12.34 -6.37 -15.28
C ARG A 426 12.25 -7.32 -14.10
N LEU A 427 13.35 -7.55 -13.39
CA LEU A 427 13.39 -8.40 -12.22
C LEU A 427 12.41 -7.91 -11.12
N TYR A 428 12.35 -6.60 -10.87
CA TYR A 428 11.44 -6.02 -9.87
C TYR A 428 9.98 -6.12 -10.29
N ALA A 429 9.69 -5.94 -11.59
CA ALA A 429 8.35 -6.08 -12.13
C ALA A 429 7.81 -7.52 -11.94
N VAL A 430 8.57 -8.52 -12.39
CA VAL A 430 8.14 -9.93 -12.30
C VAL A 430 8.10 -10.42 -10.86
N PHE A 431 9.05 -10.00 -10.03
CA PHE A 431 9.02 -10.30 -8.59
C PHE A 431 7.79 -9.70 -7.91
N GLY A 432 7.45 -8.45 -8.25
CA GLY A 432 6.25 -7.79 -7.76
C GLY A 432 4.95 -8.52 -8.09
N ASP A 433 4.83 -9.00 -9.33
CA ASP A 433 3.64 -9.74 -9.77
C ASP A 433 3.53 -11.10 -9.06
N TYR A 434 4.63 -11.84 -8.91
CA TYR A 434 4.66 -13.06 -8.10
C TYR A 434 4.30 -12.77 -6.64
N LEU A 435 4.85 -11.71 -6.07
CA LEU A 435 4.69 -11.39 -4.66
C LEU A 435 3.24 -11.06 -4.29
N ASP A 436 2.47 -10.40 -5.17
CA ASP A 436 1.05 -10.16 -4.94
C ASP A 436 0.26 -11.46 -4.78
N GLU A 437 0.45 -12.40 -5.70
CA GLU A 437 -0.19 -13.73 -5.62
C GLU A 437 0.28 -14.49 -4.38
N HIS A 438 1.57 -14.42 -4.04
CA HIS A 438 2.10 -15.05 -2.85
C HIS A 438 1.49 -14.46 -1.57
N LYS A 439 1.33 -13.13 -1.50
CA LYS A 439 0.65 -12.44 -0.40
C LYS A 439 -0.80 -12.90 -0.27
N GLU A 440 -1.56 -12.97 -1.38
CA GLU A 440 -2.95 -13.46 -1.36
C GLU A 440 -3.04 -14.90 -0.85
N ARG A 441 -2.17 -15.80 -1.33
CA ARG A 441 -2.13 -17.20 -0.87
C ARG A 441 -1.73 -17.33 0.59
N ALA A 442 -0.77 -16.51 1.05
CA ALA A 442 -0.39 -16.44 2.46
C ALA A 442 -1.53 -15.94 3.33
N PHE A 443 -2.27 -14.92 2.88
CA PHE A 443 -3.44 -14.41 3.58
C PHE A 443 -4.54 -15.46 3.67
N LYS A 444 -4.82 -16.17 2.57
CA LYS A 444 -5.77 -17.27 2.55
C LYS A 444 -5.42 -18.36 3.56
N SER A 445 -4.15 -18.78 3.57
CA SER A 445 -3.67 -19.87 4.42
C SER A 445 -3.57 -19.47 5.90
N ALA A 446 -3.26 -18.21 6.21
CA ALA A 446 -3.08 -17.73 7.57
C ALA A 446 -4.39 -17.22 8.20
N PHE A 447 -5.36 -16.77 7.40
CA PHE A 447 -6.55 -16.06 7.87
C PHE A 447 -7.86 -16.57 7.29
N GLU A 448 -8.07 -16.38 5.99
CA GLU A 448 -9.39 -16.56 5.36
C GLU A 448 -9.90 -18.00 5.51
N GLU A 449 -9.11 -18.97 5.07
CA GLU A 449 -9.52 -20.38 5.03
C GLU A 449 -9.57 -21.01 6.43
N PRO A 450 -8.63 -20.76 7.34
CA PRO A 450 -8.77 -21.18 8.74
C PRO A 450 -10.01 -20.61 9.44
N ALA A 451 -10.34 -19.33 9.21
CA ALA A 451 -11.54 -18.73 9.79
C ALA A 451 -12.81 -19.37 9.24
N ARG A 452 -12.90 -19.56 7.92
CA ARG A 452 -14.02 -20.26 7.27
C ARG A 452 -14.14 -21.69 7.80
N PHE A 453 -13.03 -22.40 7.90
CA PHE A 453 -12.97 -23.76 8.40
C PHE A 453 -13.44 -23.87 9.86
N TYR A 454 -13.03 -22.94 10.73
CA TYR A 454 -13.52 -22.90 12.11
C TYR A 454 -15.04 -22.75 12.16
N PHE A 455 -15.61 -21.81 11.41
CA PHE A 455 -17.06 -21.61 11.36
C PHE A 455 -17.80 -22.84 10.81
N ASP A 456 -17.24 -23.49 9.80
CA ASP A 456 -17.77 -24.75 9.27
C ASP A 456 -17.76 -25.86 10.35
N CYS A 457 -16.68 -25.97 11.12
CA CYS A 457 -16.56 -26.96 12.20
C CYS A 457 -17.56 -26.75 13.35
N VAL A 458 -17.96 -25.50 13.62
CA VAL A 458 -18.95 -25.16 14.65
C VAL A 458 -20.38 -25.05 14.10
N GLY A 459 -20.58 -25.31 12.81
CA GLY A 459 -21.90 -25.30 12.16
C GLY A 459 -22.49 -23.90 11.92
N ASP A 460 -21.67 -22.85 11.90
CA ASP A 460 -22.11 -21.47 11.66
C ASP A 460 -21.87 -21.06 10.19
N ALA A 461 -22.83 -21.40 9.33
CA ALA A 461 -22.78 -21.05 7.91
C ALA A 461 -22.78 -19.53 7.66
N VAL A 462 -23.46 -18.76 8.52
CA VAL A 462 -23.53 -17.30 8.39
C VAL A 462 -22.15 -16.71 8.64
N GLY A 463 -21.49 -17.08 9.74
CA GLY A 463 -20.12 -16.66 10.03
C GLY A 463 -19.17 -17.04 8.91
N ARG A 464 -19.21 -18.29 8.46
CA ARG A 464 -18.37 -18.83 7.37
C ARG A 464 -18.47 -18.00 6.09
N ASP A 465 -19.69 -17.73 5.64
CA ASP A 465 -19.93 -17.08 4.34
C ASP A 465 -19.64 -15.57 4.37
N HIS A 466 -19.50 -14.97 5.55
CA HIS A 466 -19.12 -13.56 5.71
C HIS A 466 -17.63 -13.33 6.03
N VAL A 467 -16.81 -14.39 6.17
CA VAL A 467 -15.36 -14.23 6.40
C VAL A 467 -14.70 -13.41 5.29
N ASN A 468 -14.96 -13.76 4.03
CA ASN A 468 -14.40 -13.10 2.84
C ASN A 468 -15.24 -11.91 2.35
N VAL A 469 -16.15 -11.41 3.20
CA VAL A 469 -16.88 -10.17 2.99
C VAL A 469 -16.55 -9.16 4.08
N HIS A 470 -16.78 -9.50 5.35
CA HIS A 470 -16.65 -8.59 6.49
C HIS A 470 -15.45 -8.92 7.37
N GLY A 471 -15.32 -10.19 7.80
CA GLY A 471 -14.23 -10.63 8.69
C GLY A 471 -12.83 -10.28 8.18
N LEU A 472 -12.63 -10.37 6.86
CA LEU A 472 -11.37 -10.03 6.19
C LEU A 472 -10.88 -8.61 6.51
N ASN A 473 -11.77 -7.65 6.78
CA ASN A 473 -11.38 -6.26 6.99
C ASN A 473 -10.55 -6.09 8.27
N TRP A 474 -10.85 -6.87 9.32
CA TRP A 474 -10.04 -6.92 10.54
C TRP A 474 -8.72 -7.65 10.33
N TYR A 475 -8.72 -8.74 9.57
CA TYR A 475 -7.49 -9.48 9.28
C TYR A 475 -6.53 -8.67 8.39
N LEU A 476 -7.05 -7.94 7.41
CA LEU A 476 -6.27 -7.00 6.60
C LEU A 476 -5.73 -5.84 7.45
N ALA A 477 -6.54 -5.26 8.35
CA ALA A 477 -6.08 -4.22 9.27
C ALA A 477 -4.92 -4.72 10.16
N LEU A 478 -5.00 -5.97 10.64
CA LEU A 478 -3.91 -6.59 11.38
C LEU A 478 -2.63 -6.75 10.54
N VAL A 479 -2.73 -7.22 9.30
CA VAL A 479 -1.57 -7.40 8.42
C VAL A 479 -0.94 -6.04 8.07
N GLN A 480 -1.76 -5.04 7.77
CA GLN A 480 -1.31 -3.70 7.41
C GLN A 480 -0.67 -2.99 8.60
N THR A 481 -1.35 -2.90 9.74
CA THR A 481 -0.87 -2.15 10.91
C THR A 481 0.13 -2.95 11.74
N GLY A 482 -0.06 -4.26 11.87
CA GLY A 482 0.77 -5.13 12.69
C GLY A 482 2.06 -5.60 12.02
N LEU A 483 2.07 -5.74 10.69
CA LEU A 483 3.26 -6.20 9.94
C LEU A 483 3.78 -5.19 8.91
N GLY A 484 3.04 -4.12 8.62
CA GLY A 484 3.41 -3.16 7.59
C GLY A 484 3.19 -3.66 6.16
N PHE A 485 2.48 -4.78 5.97
CA PHE A 485 2.22 -5.34 4.65
C PHE A 485 1.03 -4.65 3.99
N ALA A 486 1.25 -4.09 2.80
CA ALA A 486 0.15 -3.78 1.91
C ALA A 486 -0.26 -5.06 1.18
N MET A 487 -1.57 -5.31 1.18
CA MET A 487 -2.18 -6.42 0.47
C MET A 487 -2.75 -5.91 -0.87
N PRO A 488 -2.81 -6.75 -1.91
CA PRO A 488 -3.53 -6.43 -3.15
C PRO A 488 -5.07 -6.41 -2.96
N ILE A 489 -5.54 -6.19 -1.73
CA ILE A 489 -6.93 -6.00 -1.33
C ILE A 489 -6.92 -4.94 -0.23
N VAL A 490 -7.76 -3.92 -0.35
CA VAL A 490 -7.87 -2.84 0.65
C VAL A 490 -9.04 -3.11 1.58
N ALA A 491 -8.81 -2.99 2.89
CA ALA A 491 -9.82 -3.17 3.92
C ALA A 491 -10.91 -2.07 3.86
N ASP A 492 -12.14 -2.45 4.22
CA ASP A 492 -13.14 -1.48 4.65
C ASP A 492 -12.90 -1.07 6.12
N GLU A 493 -12.07 -0.06 6.36
CA GLU A 493 -11.73 0.41 7.71
C GLU A 493 -12.93 0.92 8.53
N ALA A 494 -14.05 1.20 7.87
CA ALA A 494 -15.29 1.68 8.47
C ALA A 494 -16.38 0.60 8.55
N ASP A 495 -16.06 -0.67 8.28
CA ASP A 495 -17.02 -1.75 8.39
C ASP A 495 -17.46 -1.95 9.85
N TRP A 496 -18.77 -1.95 10.09
CA TRP A 496 -19.35 -2.18 11.42
C TRP A 496 -19.91 -3.60 11.57
N CYS A 497 -19.90 -4.37 10.49
CA CYS A 497 -20.43 -5.72 10.47
C CYS A 497 -19.35 -6.70 10.94
N GLU A 498 -19.54 -7.29 12.11
CA GLU A 498 -18.56 -8.22 12.69
C GLU A 498 -18.81 -9.69 12.25
N PHE A 499 -19.69 -9.95 11.28
CA PHE A 499 -19.91 -11.30 10.78
C PHE A 499 -18.62 -11.85 10.13
N GLY A 500 -18.34 -13.14 10.37
CA GLY A 500 -17.11 -13.76 9.90
C GLY A 500 -15.84 -13.35 10.65
N LEU A 501 -15.95 -12.53 11.70
CA LEU A 501 -14.84 -12.17 12.59
C LEU A 501 -14.81 -13.08 13.82
N VAL A 502 -13.69 -13.76 14.04
CA VAL A 502 -13.52 -14.66 15.18
C VAL A 502 -12.04 -14.89 15.52
N ASP A 503 -11.74 -15.24 16.76
CA ASP A 503 -10.42 -15.72 17.18
C ASP A 503 -10.19 -17.20 16.81
N PHE A 504 -10.26 -17.51 15.50
CA PHE A 504 -10.24 -18.88 14.97
C PHE A 504 -8.97 -19.64 15.36
N TRP A 505 -7.82 -18.99 15.52
CA TRP A 505 -6.60 -19.67 15.96
C TRP A 505 -6.55 -19.97 17.45
N ALA A 506 -7.42 -19.36 18.24
CA ALA A 506 -7.68 -19.84 19.58
C ALA A 506 -8.76 -20.93 19.57
N GLY A 507 -9.68 -20.93 18.60
CA GLY A 507 -10.75 -21.93 18.45
C GLY A 507 -10.31 -23.27 17.86
N LEU A 508 -9.31 -23.27 16.98
CA LEU A 508 -8.79 -24.45 16.28
C LEU A 508 -7.64 -25.12 17.06
N THR A 509 -7.44 -26.42 16.83
CA THR A 509 -6.26 -27.15 17.31
C THR A 509 -4.98 -26.72 16.60
N GLU A 510 -3.81 -26.89 17.24
CA GLU A 510 -2.51 -26.64 16.60
C GLU A 510 -2.24 -27.58 15.42
N GLU A 511 -2.82 -28.79 15.41
CA GLU A 511 -2.73 -29.71 14.28
C GLU A 511 -3.34 -29.14 13.00
N ALA A 512 -4.43 -28.36 13.11
CA ALA A 512 -5.01 -27.69 11.95
C ALA A 512 -4.00 -26.73 11.29
N TRP A 513 -3.17 -26.03 12.07
CA TRP A 513 -2.14 -25.15 11.54
C TRP A 513 -1.11 -25.91 10.70
N ALA A 514 -0.70 -27.11 11.10
CA ALA A 514 0.26 -27.91 10.31
C ALA A 514 -0.25 -28.19 8.88
N HIS A 515 -1.56 -28.37 8.71
CA HIS A 515 -2.17 -28.54 7.40
C HIS A 515 -2.21 -27.24 6.60
N PHE A 516 -2.63 -26.13 7.20
CA PHE A 516 -2.67 -24.83 6.52
C PHE A 516 -1.27 -24.27 6.21
N ALA A 517 -0.26 -24.60 7.02
CA ALA A 517 1.13 -24.20 6.83
C ALA A 517 1.85 -25.05 5.79
N SER A 518 1.34 -26.24 5.47
CA SER A 518 2.03 -27.17 4.57
C SER A 518 2.17 -26.62 3.14
N ASP A 519 3.31 -26.91 2.53
CA ASP A 519 3.64 -26.48 1.15
C ASP A 519 2.59 -26.94 0.13
N GLU A 520 2.11 -28.18 0.28
CA GLU A 520 1.10 -28.79 -0.59
C GLU A 520 -0.24 -28.04 -0.53
N ASN A 521 -0.60 -27.46 0.62
CA ASN A 521 -1.91 -26.83 0.83
C ASN A 521 -1.88 -25.30 0.76
N PHE A 522 -0.71 -24.71 0.49
CA PHE A 522 -0.54 -23.27 0.46
C PHE A 522 -1.52 -22.57 -0.49
N GLY A 523 -2.40 -21.75 0.08
CA GLY A 523 -3.41 -20.96 -0.64
C GLY A 523 -4.60 -21.76 -1.16
N LYS A 524 -4.73 -23.04 -0.83
CA LYS A 524 -5.91 -23.84 -1.16
C LYS A 524 -7.08 -23.46 -0.26
N GLU A 525 -8.28 -23.56 -0.81
CA GLU A 525 -9.51 -23.52 -0.01
C GLU A 525 -9.53 -24.70 0.98
N TYR A 526 -10.06 -24.51 2.19
CA TYR A 526 -10.08 -25.58 3.19
C TYR A 526 -10.82 -26.83 2.67
N GLY A 527 -11.84 -26.64 1.81
CA GLY A 527 -12.57 -27.70 1.12
C GLY A 527 -11.70 -28.57 0.19
N GLY A 528 -10.55 -28.07 -0.26
CA GLY A 528 -9.57 -28.82 -1.05
C GLY A 528 -8.52 -29.56 -0.22
N ILE A 529 -8.47 -29.36 1.10
CA ILE A 529 -7.47 -29.98 1.98
C ILE A 529 -8.01 -31.29 2.52
N ARG A 530 -7.64 -32.41 1.90
CA ARG A 530 -8.17 -33.75 2.21
C ARG A 530 -8.05 -34.11 3.70
N ALA A 531 -6.94 -33.74 4.35
CA ALA A 531 -6.71 -34.05 5.76
C ALA A 531 -7.75 -33.43 6.70
N LEU A 532 -8.33 -32.28 6.34
CA LEU A 532 -9.35 -31.61 7.15
C LEU A 532 -10.72 -32.31 7.08
N HIS A 533 -10.93 -33.16 6.08
CA HIS A 533 -12.17 -33.93 5.87
C HIS A 533 -12.08 -35.31 6.54
N GLY A 534 -12.23 -35.32 7.88
CA GLY A 534 -12.21 -36.52 8.73
C GLY A 534 -13.58 -36.92 9.29
N ARG A 535 -13.64 -37.97 10.13
CA ARG A 535 -14.90 -38.58 10.61
C ARG A 535 -15.74 -37.68 11.54
N THR A 536 -15.17 -36.68 12.22
CA THR A 536 -15.90 -35.72 13.06
C THR A 536 -15.23 -34.34 13.05
N GLN A 537 -15.95 -33.30 12.60
CA GLN A 537 -15.48 -31.90 12.60
C GLN A 537 -15.08 -31.38 14.00
N SER A 538 -15.68 -31.94 15.06
CA SER A 538 -15.37 -31.59 16.45
C SER A 538 -13.91 -31.83 16.84
N GLN A 539 -13.18 -32.70 16.15
CA GLN A 539 -11.77 -32.97 16.44
C GLN A 539 -10.88 -31.73 16.22
N TRP A 540 -11.30 -30.82 15.35
CA TRP A 540 -10.55 -29.62 14.99
C TRP A 540 -10.84 -28.43 15.92
N VAL A 541 -11.89 -28.52 16.73
CA VAL A 541 -12.32 -27.45 17.65
C VAL A 541 -11.64 -27.66 18.99
N ALA A 542 -10.60 -26.88 19.28
CA ALA A 542 -9.94 -26.86 20.58
C ALA A 542 -10.80 -26.19 21.66
N LYS A 543 -11.53 -25.13 21.29
CA LYS A 543 -12.52 -24.47 22.15
C LYS A 543 -13.55 -23.71 21.32
N HIS A 544 -14.77 -23.63 21.84
CA HIS A 544 -15.77 -22.72 21.28
C HIS A 544 -15.43 -21.28 21.67
N VAL A 545 -14.93 -20.51 20.72
CA VAL A 545 -14.87 -19.05 20.82
C VAL A 545 -16.19 -18.50 20.26
N HIS A 546 -17.09 -18.12 21.16
CA HIS A 546 -18.41 -17.60 20.80
C HIS A 546 -18.31 -16.20 20.20
N SER A 547 -19.01 -15.99 19.08
CA SER A 547 -19.46 -14.68 18.58
C SER A 547 -20.92 -14.45 19.00
N ALA A 548 -21.24 -14.55 20.30
CA ALA A 548 -22.61 -14.28 20.75
C ALA A 548 -22.92 -12.77 20.60
N GLY A 549 -23.46 -12.37 19.44
CA GLY A 549 -23.92 -11.01 19.16
C GLY A 549 -22.84 -10.00 18.74
N GLY A 550 -21.64 -10.47 18.38
CA GLY A 550 -20.54 -9.62 17.92
C GLY A 550 -19.23 -10.41 17.80
N GLY A 551 -18.42 -10.11 16.79
CA GLY A 551 -17.14 -10.76 16.54
C GLY A 551 -16.12 -10.34 17.59
N GLN A 552 -15.71 -11.28 18.45
CA GLN A 552 -14.63 -11.06 19.39
C GLN A 552 -13.30 -11.47 18.75
N PHE A 553 -12.51 -10.47 18.36
CA PHE A 553 -11.17 -10.67 17.82
C PHE A 553 -10.21 -9.63 18.39
N PRO A 554 -9.26 -10.04 19.25
CA PRO A 554 -9.11 -11.38 19.87
C PRO A 554 -10.23 -11.76 20.84
N TYR A 555 -10.36 -13.05 21.16
CA TYR A 555 -11.34 -13.56 22.11
C TYR A 555 -11.14 -12.92 23.49
N GLY A 556 -12.24 -12.45 24.09
CA GLY A 556 -12.24 -11.74 25.37
C GLY A 556 -11.88 -10.26 25.28
N ILE A 557 -11.78 -9.68 24.07
CA ILE A 557 -11.56 -8.24 23.86
C ILE A 557 -12.75 -7.65 23.10
N THR A 558 -13.30 -6.55 23.62
CA THR A 558 -14.51 -5.89 23.08
C THR A 558 -14.20 -4.48 22.57
N GLY A 559 -15.07 -3.94 21.70
CA GLY A 559 -14.95 -2.56 21.21
C GLY A 559 -13.93 -2.38 20.08
N MET A 560 -13.62 -3.47 19.36
CA MET A 560 -12.64 -3.53 18.27
C MET A 560 -13.22 -3.15 16.91
N SER A 561 -14.43 -2.61 16.88
CA SER A 561 -15.15 -2.20 15.68
C SER A 561 -15.28 -0.69 15.61
N PRO A 562 -15.04 -0.09 14.43
CA PRO A 562 -14.73 -0.74 13.15
C PRO A 562 -13.23 -1.15 13.06
N PRO A 563 -12.75 -1.78 11.96
CA PRO A 563 -11.36 -2.26 11.84
C PRO A 563 -10.28 -1.21 12.15
N SER A 564 -10.55 0.08 11.93
CA SER A 564 -9.63 1.15 12.32
C SER A 564 -9.34 1.19 13.83
N ARG A 565 -10.29 0.79 14.70
CA ARG A 565 -10.03 0.67 16.15
C ARG A 565 -9.11 -0.50 16.49
N LEU A 566 -9.18 -1.60 15.74
CA LEU A 566 -8.20 -2.67 15.87
C LEU A 566 -6.79 -2.16 15.53
N ALA A 567 -6.65 -1.40 14.44
CA ALA A 567 -5.38 -0.78 14.06
C ALA A 567 -4.82 0.11 15.18
N GLU A 568 -5.62 1.01 15.76
CA GLU A 568 -5.21 1.86 16.89
C GLU A 568 -4.68 1.04 18.09
N ARG A 569 -5.32 -0.08 18.41
CA ARG A 569 -4.95 -0.96 19.53
C ARG A 569 -3.70 -1.79 19.28
N ILE A 570 -3.37 -2.07 18.02
CA ILE A 570 -2.13 -2.76 17.63
C ILE A 570 -0.93 -1.86 17.88
N VAL A 571 -1.06 -0.55 17.62
CA VAL A 571 0.04 0.43 17.79
C VAL A 571 0.43 0.62 19.25
N ASP A 572 -0.48 0.36 20.19
CA ASP A 572 -0.22 0.32 21.64
C ASP A 572 0.52 -0.98 22.03
N ALA A 573 1.83 -0.99 21.72
CA ALA A 573 2.76 -2.09 21.95
C ALA A 573 2.77 -2.53 23.43
N GLY A 574 2.38 -3.78 23.70
CA GLY A 574 2.32 -4.34 25.06
C GLY A 574 0.90 -4.53 25.60
N SER A 575 -0.13 -4.07 24.90
CA SER A 575 -1.52 -4.37 25.23
C SER A 575 -1.81 -5.88 25.21
N SER A 576 -2.77 -6.34 26.02
CA SER A 576 -3.23 -7.74 25.99
C SER A 576 -3.77 -8.16 24.60
N ALA A 577 -4.27 -7.19 23.82
CA ALA A 577 -4.66 -7.39 22.43
C ALA A 577 -3.46 -7.73 21.56
N SER A 578 -2.38 -6.95 21.64
CA SER A 578 -1.17 -7.22 20.87
C SER A 578 -0.60 -8.61 21.16
N GLN A 579 -0.50 -9.02 22.42
CA GLN A 579 0.04 -10.34 22.75
C GLN A 579 -0.80 -11.50 22.17
N ARG A 580 -2.13 -11.37 22.12
CA ARG A 580 -3.02 -12.40 21.55
C ARG A 580 -2.98 -12.43 20.02
N LEU A 581 -2.78 -11.29 19.38
CA LEU A 581 -2.68 -11.15 17.93
C LEU A 581 -1.32 -11.63 17.39
N ARG A 582 -0.31 -11.85 18.24
CA ARG A 582 1.02 -12.34 17.83
C ARG A 582 0.98 -13.62 17.03
N ARG A 583 0.15 -14.59 17.46
CA ARG A 583 0.00 -15.88 16.78
C ARG A 583 -0.39 -15.72 15.32
N TYR A 584 -1.25 -14.75 15.03
CA TYR A 584 -1.73 -14.48 13.67
C TYR A 584 -0.63 -13.89 12.80
N ALA A 585 0.11 -12.93 13.35
CA ALA A 585 1.25 -12.32 12.69
C ALA A 585 2.37 -13.33 12.38
N GLU A 586 2.69 -14.21 13.33
CA GLU A 586 3.69 -15.28 13.16
C GLU A 586 3.27 -16.29 12.08
N ARG A 587 2.00 -16.70 12.06
CA ARG A 587 1.46 -17.63 11.06
C ARG A 587 1.46 -17.03 9.66
N PHE A 588 1.16 -15.74 9.51
CA PHE A 588 1.33 -15.07 8.22
C PHE A 588 2.81 -14.95 7.82
N ALA A 589 3.68 -14.56 8.75
CA ALA A 589 5.11 -14.39 8.51
C ALA A 589 5.82 -15.70 8.14
N HIS A 590 5.31 -16.86 8.58
CA HIS A 590 5.82 -18.18 8.20
C HIS A 590 5.99 -18.33 6.68
N PHE A 591 4.99 -17.87 5.91
CA PHE A 591 4.98 -17.98 4.45
C PHE A 591 6.00 -17.09 3.74
N PHE A 592 6.68 -16.20 4.48
CA PHE A 592 7.77 -15.37 3.98
C PHE A 592 9.10 -15.74 4.62
N THR A 593 9.19 -16.90 5.29
CA THR A 593 10.48 -17.46 5.70
C THR A 593 11.29 -17.87 4.49
N GLN A 594 12.62 -17.81 4.60
CA GLN A 594 13.51 -18.17 3.50
C GLN A 594 13.23 -19.60 2.98
N GLY A 595 13.04 -20.56 3.89
CA GLY A 595 12.76 -21.96 3.56
C GLY A 595 11.42 -22.20 2.89
N PHE A 596 10.43 -21.31 3.07
CA PHE A 596 9.12 -21.41 2.43
C PHE A 596 9.06 -20.62 1.11
N PHE A 597 9.61 -19.40 1.11
CA PHE A 597 9.40 -18.43 0.04
C PHE A 597 10.36 -18.61 -1.14
N VAL A 598 11.66 -18.79 -0.87
CA VAL A 598 12.70 -18.55 -1.87
C VAL A 598 12.67 -19.57 -3.00
N ARG A 599 12.56 -20.87 -2.69
CA ARG A 599 12.45 -21.94 -3.69
C ARG A 599 11.25 -21.69 -4.61
N ARG A 600 10.07 -21.49 -4.00
CA ARG A 600 8.81 -21.25 -4.74
C ARG A 600 8.88 -20.02 -5.64
N CYS A 601 9.45 -18.92 -5.13
CA CYS A 601 9.61 -17.69 -5.88
C CYS A 601 10.54 -17.89 -7.08
N PHE A 602 11.72 -18.46 -6.86
CA PHE A 602 12.68 -18.68 -7.92
C PHE A 602 12.16 -19.63 -9.00
N GLU A 603 11.63 -20.80 -8.62
CA GLU A 603 11.13 -21.78 -9.59
C GLU A 603 9.93 -21.25 -10.39
N ALA A 604 9.00 -20.55 -9.73
CA ALA A 604 7.84 -19.97 -10.42
C ALA A 604 8.24 -18.89 -11.43
N LEU A 605 9.20 -18.03 -11.06
CA LEU A 605 9.72 -16.99 -11.97
C LEU A 605 10.58 -17.59 -13.08
N HIS A 606 11.46 -18.53 -12.75
CA HIS A 606 12.36 -19.19 -13.69
C HIS A 606 11.62 -20.02 -14.74
N SER A 607 10.49 -20.63 -14.37
CA SER A 607 9.65 -21.38 -15.29
C SER A 607 9.08 -20.53 -16.43
N GLU A 608 8.92 -19.22 -16.21
CA GLU A 608 8.27 -18.29 -17.13
C GLU A 608 6.93 -18.77 -17.71
N LEU A 609 6.23 -19.69 -17.00
CA LEU A 609 4.96 -20.26 -17.46
C LEU A 609 3.85 -19.20 -17.57
N LYS A 610 3.92 -18.17 -16.73
CA LYS A 610 3.03 -17.02 -16.76
C LYS A 610 3.59 -15.94 -17.71
N PRO A 611 2.78 -15.37 -18.62
CA PRO A 611 3.21 -14.29 -19.49
C PRO A 611 3.81 -13.09 -18.73
N GLU A 612 3.32 -12.83 -17.51
CA GLU A 612 3.80 -11.78 -16.61
C GLU A 612 5.26 -11.99 -16.22
N HIS A 613 5.74 -13.24 -16.14
CA HIS A 613 7.10 -13.61 -15.71
C HIS A 613 8.11 -13.62 -16.87
N ALA A 614 7.66 -13.45 -18.13
CA ALA A 614 8.51 -13.60 -19.30
C ALA A 614 9.76 -12.69 -19.28
N GLY A 615 10.95 -13.22 -19.60
CA GLY A 615 12.18 -12.44 -19.57
C GLY A 615 12.84 -12.34 -18.19
N PHE A 616 12.30 -13.01 -17.17
CA PHE A 616 12.98 -13.21 -15.89
C PHE A 616 14.35 -13.87 -16.09
N ARG A 617 14.43 -14.96 -16.88
CA ARG A 617 15.68 -15.72 -17.06
C ARG A 617 16.79 -14.85 -17.62
N ARG A 618 16.49 -14.12 -18.69
CA ARG A 618 17.45 -13.21 -19.31
C ARG A 618 17.88 -12.09 -18.37
N ALA A 619 16.92 -11.43 -17.70
CA ALA A 619 17.24 -10.38 -16.73
C ALA A 619 18.12 -10.92 -15.60
N ALA A 620 17.81 -12.11 -15.08
CA ALA A 620 18.56 -12.75 -14.03
C ALA A 620 19.97 -13.14 -14.49
N ASP A 621 20.16 -13.65 -15.70
CA ASP A 621 21.49 -13.98 -16.25
C ASP A 621 22.37 -12.74 -16.50
N THR A 622 21.78 -11.63 -16.98
CA THR A 622 22.48 -10.34 -17.10
C THR A 622 22.99 -9.89 -15.73
N LEU A 623 22.12 -9.88 -14.72
CA LEU A 623 22.49 -9.48 -13.35
C LEU A 623 23.45 -10.47 -12.70
N PHE A 624 23.30 -11.77 -13.00
CA PHE A 624 24.17 -12.81 -12.49
C PHE A 624 25.59 -12.67 -13.03
N SER A 625 25.75 -12.29 -14.31
CA SER A 625 27.06 -12.03 -14.93
C SER A 625 27.86 -10.97 -14.16
N GLU A 626 27.19 -9.92 -13.66
CA GLU A 626 27.80 -8.94 -12.78
C GLU A 626 28.04 -9.47 -11.36
N TYR A 627 27.05 -10.16 -10.79
CA TYR A 627 27.16 -10.74 -9.45
C TYR A 627 28.35 -11.69 -9.34
N ARG A 628 28.54 -12.59 -10.32
CA ARG A 628 29.65 -13.54 -10.35
C ARG A 628 31.00 -12.87 -10.49
N ALA A 629 31.11 -11.79 -11.27
CA ALA A 629 32.35 -11.05 -11.44
C ALA A 629 32.75 -10.36 -10.13
N VAL A 630 31.79 -9.80 -9.40
CA VAL A 630 32.03 -9.13 -8.10
C VAL A 630 32.44 -10.13 -7.01
N HIS A 631 31.95 -11.37 -7.06
CA HIS A 631 32.13 -12.35 -5.98
C HIS A 631 33.07 -13.51 -6.36
N GLY A 632 33.64 -13.51 -7.57
CA GLY A 632 34.60 -14.52 -8.01
C GLY A 632 33.99 -15.90 -8.20
N ILE A 633 32.75 -15.95 -8.67
CA ILE A 633 32.00 -17.21 -8.84
C ILE A 633 32.30 -17.82 -10.22
N GLU A 634 32.72 -19.09 -10.20
CA GLU A 634 33.16 -19.83 -11.40
C GLU A 634 32.01 -20.25 -12.32
N ALA A 635 30.83 -20.53 -11.75
CA ALA A 635 29.62 -20.92 -12.50
C ALA A 635 29.31 -19.92 -13.63
N LEU A 636 29.03 -20.42 -14.83
CA LEU A 636 28.85 -19.58 -16.01
C LEU A 636 27.47 -18.94 -16.08
N THR A 637 26.46 -19.69 -15.63
CA THR A 637 25.06 -19.28 -15.63
C THR A 637 24.48 -19.28 -14.23
N LEU A 638 23.37 -18.56 -14.03
CA LEU A 638 22.69 -18.56 -12.73
C LEU A 638 22.22 -19.96 -12.35
N VAL A 639 21.74 -20.75 -13.33
CA VAL A 639 21.23 -22.11 -13.11
C VAL A 639 22.33 -23.02 -12.57
N GLU A 640 23.52 -23.00 -13.18
CA GLU A 640 24.70 -23.76 -12.69
C GLU A 640 25.12 -23.37 -11.28
N TYR A 641 24.86 -22.12 -10.88
CA TYR A 641 25.22 -21.63 -9.54
C TYR A 641 24.23 -22.06 -8.47
N VAL A 642 22.95 -22.16 -8.80
CA VAL A 642 21.88 -22.38 -7.82
C VAL A 642 21.34 -23.80 -7.80
N TYR A 643 21.68 -24.64 -8.78
CA TYR A 643 21.37 -26.05 -8.75
C TYR A 643 22.63 -26.90 -8.61
N ASP A 644 22.46 -28.12 -8.10
CA ASP A 644 23.50 -29.15 -8.17
C ASP A 644 23.83 -29.56 -9.62
N GLU A 645 24.91 -30.34 -9.81
CA GLU A 645 25.40 -30.75 -11.13
C GLU A 645 24.35 -31.50 -11.97
N MET A 646 23.37 -32.13 -11.31
CA MET A 646 22.29 -32.89 -11.94
C MET A 646 21.02 -32.06 -12.18
N CYS A 647 21.00 -30.78 -11.78
CA CYS A 647 19.83 -29.90 -11.84
C CYS A 647 18.59 -30.43 -11.10
N LEU A 648 18.79 -31.14 -9.98
CA LEU A 648 17.73 -31.76 -9.18
C LEU A 648 17.43 -30.97 -7.90
N GLU A 649 18.46 -30.47 -7.22
CA GLU A 649 18.30 -29.79 -5.93
C GLU A 649 18.70 -28.32 -6.02
N LEU A 650 17.77 -27.44 -5.66
CA LEU A 650 17.99 -25.99 -5.60
C LEU A 650 18.65 -25.60 -4.27
N ASP A 651 19.82 -24.94 -4.36
CA ASP A 651 20.47 -24.24 -3.26
C ASP A 651 19.72 -22.92 -2.95
N VAL A 652 18.83 -23.02 -1.96
CA VAL A 652 18.02 -21.91 -1.45
C VAL A 652 18.88 -20.79 -0.86
N GLU A 653 20.08 -21.08 -0.35
CA GLU A 653 20.97 -20.06 0.20
C GLU A 653 21.64 -19.26 -0.93
N ALA A 654 22.10 -19.93 -1.99
CA ALA A 654 22.67 -19.29 -3.17
C ALA A 654 21.66 -18.34 -3.85
N VAL A 655 20.42 -18.80 -4.04
CA VAL A 655 19.33 -17.96 -4.56
C VAL A 655 19.08 -16.76 -3.64
N ALA A 656 19.01 -16.98 -2.33
CA ALA A 656 18.75 -15.89 -1.39
C ALA A 656 19.86 -14.83 -1.38
N CYS A 657 21.12 -15.26 -1.48
CA CYS A 657 22.27 -14.38 -1.64
C CYS A 657 22.18 -13.55 -2.92
N PHE A 658 21.88 -14.17 -4.06
CA PHE A 658 21.72 -13.48 -5.34
C PHE A 658 20.54 -12.49 -5.30
N PHE A 659 19.36 -12.93 -4.88
CA PHE A 659 18.18 -12.06 -4.77
C PHE A 659 18.37 -10.94 -3.74
N GLY A 660 19.08 -11.19 -2.64
CA GLY A 660 19.42 -10.16 -1.67
C GLY A 660 20.43 -9.15 -2.22
N TRP A 661 21.39 -9.57 -3.03
CA TRP A 661 22.29 -8.66 -3.76
C TRP A 661 21.53 -7.80 -4.79
N CYS A 662 20.50 -8.36 -5.42
CA CYS A 662 19.57 -7.61 -6.27
C CYS A 662 18.60 -6.71 -5.50
N GLY A 663 18.57 -6.73 -4.16
CA GLY A 663 17.67 -5.91 -3.35
C GLY A 663 16.24 -6.45 -3.18
N LEU A 664 15.96 -7.69 -3.58
CA LEU A 664 14.65 -8.32 -3.43
C LEU A 664 14.43 -8.90 -2.02
N LEU A 665 15.50 -9.39 -1.41
CA LEU A 665 15.47 -10.07 -0.11
C LEU A 665 16.37 -9.37 0.92
N GLN A 666 16.03 -9.53 2.20
CA GLN A 666 16.87 -9.17 3.33
C GLN A 666 17.86 -10.31 3.57
N LEU A 667 19.15 -9.97 3.55
CA LEU A 667 20.21 -10.93 3.86
C LEU A 667 20.37 -11.08 5.38
N THR A 668 20.44 -12.32 5.82
CA THR A 668 20.86 -12.65 7.19
C THR A 668 22.29 -12.14 7.46
N PRO A 669 22.68 -11.95 8.73
CA PRO A 669 24.07 -11.60 9.06
C PRO A 669 25.09 -12.57 8.47
N THR A 670 24.77 -13.87 8.49
CA THR A 670 25.62 -14.94 7.92
C THR A 670 25.79 -14.79 6.41
N GLN A 671 24.71 -14.56 5.67
CA GLN A 671 24.77 -14.35 4.22
C GLN A 671 25.55 -13.08 3.85
N ARG A 672 25.36 -11.99 4.59
CA ARG A 672 26.15 -10.76 4.39
C ARG A 672 27.64 -10.97 4.61
N ALA A 673 28.00 -11.72 5.66
CA ALA A 673 29.38 -12.07 5.94
C ALA A 673 29.97 -12.93 4.81
N LYS A 674 29.23 -13.94 4.32
CA LYS A 674 29.63 -14.78 3.18
C LYS A 674 29.92 -13.96 1.92
N LEU A 675 29.01 -13.07 1.52
CA LEU A 675 29.21 -12.22 0.34
C LEU A 675 30.40 -11.27 0.50
N SER A 676 30.59 -10.72 1.70
CA SER A 676 31.71 -9.83 2.01
C SER A 676 33.06 -10.56 1.94
N GLN A 677 33.11 -11.81 2.42
CA GLN A 677 34.31 -12.66 2.33
C GLN A 677 34.66 -13.00 0.88
N LEU A 678 33.67 -13.38 0.06
CA LEU A 678 33.86 -13.66 -1.36
C LEU A 678 34.42 -12.44 -2.11
N LYS A 679 33.79 -11.27 -1.91
CA LYS A 679 34.27 -10.02 -2.50
C LYS A 679 35.69 -9.66 -2.07
N ALA A 680 36.01 -9.80 -0.77
CA ALA A 680 37.35 -9.51 -0.26
C ALA A 680 38.42 -10.41 -0.87
N ALA A 681 38.10 -11.68 -1.15
CA ALA A 681 39.01 -12.61 -1.82
C ALA A 681 39.31 -12.19 -3.26
N VAL A 682 38.31 -11.72 -4.01
CA VAL A 682 38.48 -11.18 -5.37
C VAL A 682 39.34 -9.92 -5.37
N ASP A 683 39.05 -8.99 -4.45
CA ASP A 683 39.80 -7.73 -4.31
C ASP A 683 41.27 -7.98 -3.93
N ALA A 684 41.54 -8.99 -3.09
CA ALA A 684 42.88 -9.40 -2.72
C ALA A 684 43.66 -10.02 -3.91
N SER A 685 43.02 -10.89 -4.68
CA SER A 685 43.61 -11.51 -5.88
C SER A 685 43.92 -10.47 -6.96
N SER A 686 43.03 -9.51 -7.18
CA SER A 686 43.23 -8.42 -8.15
C SER A 686 44.39 -7.49 -7.76
N LYS A 687 44.57 -7.21 -6.46
CA LYS A 687 45.72 -6.42 -5.96
C LYS A 687 47.05 -7.14 -6.12
N LYS A 688 47.10 -8.46 -5.94
CA LYS A 688 48.33 -9.26 -6.19
C LYS A 688 48.71 -9.24 -7.66
N ALA A 689 47.75 -9.45 -8.57
CA ALA A 689 48.00 -9.40 -10.01
C ALA A 689 48.51 -8.02 -10.48
N GLY A 690 47.91 -6.92 -9.99
CA GLY A 690 48.36 -5.56 -10.32
C GLY A 690 49.70 -5.15 -9.67
N GLY A 691 50.12 -5.83 -8.59
CA GLY A 691 51.42 -5.64 -7.95
C GLY A 691 52.55 -6.38 -8.68
N GLU A 692 52.29 -7.59 -9.15
CA GLU A 692 53.24 -8.37 -9.97
C GLU A 692 53.47 -7.73 -11.34
N GLU A 693 52.43 -7.14 -11.96
CA GLU A 693 52.58 -6.43 -13.23
C GLU A 693 53.40 -5.13 -13.11
N LYS A 694 53.40 -4.49 -11.94
CA LYS A 694 54.27 -3.35 -11.64
C LYS A 694 55.71 -3.76 -11.34
N HIS A 695 55.92 -4.92 -10.72
CA HIS A 695 57.26 -5.47 -10.49
C HIS A 695 57.90 -6.08 -11.74
N ALA A 696 57.11 -6.48 -12.74
CA ALA A 696 57.62 -6.95 -14.03
C ALA A 696 57.92 -5.82 -15.04
N LYS A 697 57.48 -4.58 -14.74
CA LYS A 697 57.70 -3.37 -15.57
C LYS A 697 58.77 -2.41 -15.00
N LEU A 698 59.37 -2.75 -13.85
CA LEU A 698 60.57 -2.15 -13.27
C LEU A 698 61.75 -3.09 -13.49
#